data_AF-A0A7C6F835-F1
#
_entry.id   AF-A0A7C6F835-F1
#
_cell.length_a   1.000
_cell.length_b   1.000
_cell.length_c   1.000
_cell.angle_alpha   90.00
_cell.angle_beta   90.00
_cell.angle_gamma   90.00
#
_symmetry.space_group_name_H-M   'P 1'
#
loop_
_entity.id
_entity.type
_entity.pdbx_description
1 polymer ?
#
loop_
_entity_poly.entity_id
_entity_poly.type
_entity_poly.pdbx_seq_one_letter_code
_entity_poly.pdbx_strand_id
1 'polypeptide(L)'
;MAKELKQNEIIEKQQLAPSITLFKLYVPDIAKKAKPGQFVVVRADDYAERIPLTIADFDRDAGTITIIFQVVGASTQKLERFQKGQAILDVVGPLGKPSHIEKFGTVVCVGGGVGVAPVYPIAKALYEKGNEMINIIGARTKDMLILENEMRAVSHELYVTTDDGTYGHHGFVTDVLKKIIEEKKKIDLVIGIGPVIMMKAVSDVTRPYNIHTVVSLNTIMVDGTGMCGCCRATVGGETKFVCVDGPEFDGHKVEFNELLSRSKMYNREERRALWDHKCKLEEQVKSVKKPKRREPMPEQNPMVRIQNFNEVALGYSKESAMREASRCLNCKNSPCVEGCPVNVQIPKFIKLIKEGDFMGAIHTIKETNSLPAVCGRVCPQEVQCEARCVLGKKGEPVAIGRLERFAADYELAMGDVRIPPIPEKTGKKVAVVGAGPAGLTVAGELAKKGHDVTIFEALHKAGGVLVYGIPEFRLPKAIVQREVDYVEKLGVKIKVDTIIGQTTTVDELFEQGYDAIFIGTGAGLPYFMNIPGENLNGVYSANEFLTRANLMKAYLFPEYDTPVRVGSRVAVIGGGNVAMDAARVSKRLGADHVYLIYRRSRAEMPARAEEVHHAEEEGIEFRLLTAPVRVIGDEQGWVKGIECVKMELGEPDASGRRRPVEIKGSNHVIDVDVIIVAIGQGPNPILTSTTEGLKLRKTGNIEADPETGKTSRKGVFAGGDIVTGAATVILAMGAGRKAAAAIDEYLRTGKW
;
A
#
# COMPACT_ATOMS: atom_id res chain seq x y z
N MET A 1 5.10 -0.47 -30.27
CA MET A 1 3.78 -0.08 -29.72
C MET A 1 3.98 1.24 -28.98
N ALA A 2 3.24 2.29 -29.33
CA ALA A 2 3.33 3.56 -28.62
C ALA A 2 2.82 3.37 -27.18
N LYS A 3 3.59 3.84 -26.19
CA LYS A 3 3.22 3.77 -24.78
C LYS A 3 1.92 4.56 -24.57
N GLU A 4 0.88 3.90 -24.04
CA GLU A 4 -0.37 4.56 -23.68
C GLU A 4 -0.11 5.54 -22.52
N LEU A 5 -0.44 6.82 -22.73
CA LEU A 5 -0.20 7.89 -21.75
C LEU A 5 -1.26 7.84 -20.66
N LYS A 6 -0.83 7.91 -19.39
CA LYS A 6 -1.73 7.87 -18.23
C LYS A 6 -2.24 9.26 -17.86
N GLN A 7 -3.46 9.33 -17.34
CA GLN A 7 -4.02 10.56 -16.76
C GLN A 7 -3.05 11.16 -15.73
N ASN A 8 -2.84 12.48 -15.78
CA ASN A 8 -1.94 13.25 -14.93
C ASN A 8 -0.43 12.91 -15.09
N GLU A 9 -0.03 12.14 -16.11
CA GLU A 9 1.36 11.78 -16.36
C GLU A 9 2.19 13.00 -16.80
N ILE A 10 3.38 13.15 -16.23
CA ILE A 10 4.39 14.14 -16.62
C ILE A 10 5.08 13.63 -17.89
N ILE A 11 4.70 14.21 -19.02
CA ILE A 11 5.27 13.91 -20.34
C ILE A 11 6.62 14.57 -20.52
N GLU A 12 6.79 15.74 -19.91
CA GLU A 12 7.99 16.55 -19.99
C GLU A 12 8.23 17.27 -18.68
N LYS A 13 9.50 17.31 -18.27
CA LYS A 13 9.99 18.11 -17.15
C LYS A 13 11.19 18.90 -17.63
N GLN A 14 11.17 20.20 -17.40
CA GLN A 14 12.27 21.09 -17.73
C GLN A 14 12.49 22.07 -16.57
N GLN A 15 13.76 22.30 -16.22
CA GLN A 15 14.13 23.38 -15.32
C GLN A 15 14.35 24.64 -16.15
N LEU A 16 13.54 25.68 -15.93
CA LEU A 16 13.62 26.93 -16.70
C LEU A 16 14.60 27.93 -16.10
N ALA A 17 14.67 27.97 -14.77
CA ALA A 17 15.52 28.87 -14.00
C ALA A 17 15.74 28.27 -12.60
N PRO A 18 16.64 28.81 -11.76
CA PRO A 18 16.79 28.38 -10.37
C PRO A 18 15.44 28.38 -9.64
N SER A 19 15.05 27.21 -9.11
CA SER A 19 13.77 26.98 -8.44
C SER A 19 12.52 27.20 -9.31
N ILE A 20 12.60 27.24 -10.65
CA ILE A 20 11.44 27.31 -11.55
C ILE A 20 11.42 26.09 -12.45
N THR A 21 10.34 25.32 -12.36
CA THR A 21 10.15 24.07 -13.08
C THR A 21 8.91 24.13 -13.97
N LEU A 22 9.05 23.59 -15.17
CA LEU A 22 7.98 23.36 -16.13
C LEU A 22 7.63 21.88 -16.15
N PHE A 23 6.33 21.57 -16.04
CA PHE A 23 5.78 20.26 -16.35
C PHE A 23 4.80 20.35 -17.53
N LYS A 24 4.95 19.44 -18.49
CA LYS A 24 3.91 19.13 -19.46
C LYS A 24 3.15 17.90 -18.97
N LEU A 25 1.86 18.05 -18.70
CA LEU A 25 0.99 17.03 -18.13
C LEU A 25 0.01 16.50 -19.17
N TYR A 26 -0.21 15.19 -19.22
CA TYR A 26 -1.27 14.59 -20.02
C TYR A 26 -2.59 14.60 -19.26
N VAL A 27 -3.49 15.49 -19.68
CA VAL A 27 -4.81 15.74 -19.09
C VAL A 27 -5.81 16.14 -20.19
N PRO A 28 -6.21 15.19 -21.06
CA PRO A 28 -6.87 15.49 -22.32
C PRO A 28 -8.18 16.27 -22.16
N ASP A 29 -8.97 15.99 -21.12
CA ASP A 29 -10.25 16.67 -20.89
C ASP A 29 -10.07 18.13 -20.47
N ILE A 30 -8.99 18.43 -19.73
CA ILE A 30 -8.62 19.78 -19.34
C ILE A 30 -8.11 20.55 -20.56
N ALA A 31 -7.18 19.95 -21.31
CA ALA A 31 -6.59 20.56 -22.50
C ALA A 31 -7.64 20.95 -23.55
N LYS A 32 -8.68 20.13 -23.74
CA LYS A 32 -9.83 20.43 -24.63
C LYS A 32 -10.62 21.67 -24.23
N LYS A 33 -10.60 22.09 -22.97
CA LYS A 33 -11.42 23.22 -22.48
C LYS A 33 -10.61 24.42 -22.02
N ALA A 34 -9.30 24.26 -21.81
CA ALA A 34 -8.41 25.31 -21.36
C ALA A 34 -8.46 26.56 -22.25
N LYS A 35 -8.44 27.73 -21.60
CA LYS A 35 -8.36 29.04 -22.22
C LYS A 35 -7.32 29.90 -21.49
N PRO A 36 -6.74 30.92 -22.15
CA PRO A 36 -5.84 31.88 -21.49
C PRO A 36 -6.46 32.48 -20.22
N GLY A 37 -5.62 32.69 -19.19
CA GLY A 37 -6.02 33.21 -17.88
C GLY A 37 -6.55 32.17 -16.88
N GLN A 38 -6.77 30.92 -17.32
CA GLN A 38 -7.25 29.86 -16.44
C GLN A 38 -6.11 29.09 -15.75
N PHE A 39 -6.45 28.42 -14.65
CA PHE A 39 -5.52 27.64 -13.85
C PHE A 39 -6.06 26.24 -13.56
N VAL A 40 -5.21 25.39 -13.00
CA VAL A 40 -5.57 24.10 -12.43
C VAL A 40 -5.20 24.06 -10.95
N VAL A 41 -5.90 23.27 -10.16
CA VAL A 41 -5.46 22.93 -8.80
C VAL A 41 -4.76 21.58 -8.86
N VAL A 42 -3.53 21.51 -8.36
CA VAL A 42 -2.73 20.28 -8.31
C VAL A 42 -2.49 19.83 -6.88
N ARG A 43 -2.42 18.51 -6.68
CA ARG A 43 -1.99 17.89 -5.41
C ARG A 43 -1.02 16.76 -5.73
N ALA A 44 0.19 16.84 -5.17
CA ALA A 44 1.29 15.92 -5.49
C ALA A 44 1.07 14.51 -4.91
N ASP A 45 0.67 14.43 -3.63
CA ASP A 45 0.41 13.21 -2.86
C ASP A 45 -0.68 13.49 -1.81
N ASP A 46 -1.16 12.48 -1.07
CA ASP A 46 -2.21 12.64 -0.06
C ASP A 46 -1.85 13.59 1.09
N TYR A 47 -0.55 13.86 1.27
CA TYR A 47 -0.02 14.77 2.29
C TYR A 47 0.35 16.14 1.72
N ALA A 48 0.11 16.39 0.43
CA ALA A 48 0.41 17.67 -0.21
C ALA A 48 -0.81 18.61 -0.11
N GLU A 49 -0.53 19.90 -0.01
CA GLU A 49 -1.56 20.92 -0.18
C GLU A 49 -2.09 20.90 -1.62
N ARG A 50 -3.36 21.30 -1.78
CA ARG A 50 -3.94 21.64 -3.07
C ARG A 50 -3.47 23.04 -3.46
N ILE A 51 -2.61 23.16 -4.47
CA ILE A 51 -2.06 24.45 -4.90
C ILE A 51 -2.59 24.84 -6.28
N PRO A 52 -2.99 26.11 -6.50
CA PRO A 52 -3.37 26.59 -7.82
C PRO A 52 -2.13 26.87 -8.67
N LEU A 53 -2.12 26.42 -9.92
CA LEU A 53 -1.06 26.68 -10.90
C LEU A 53 -1.67 27.07 -12.24
N THR A 54 -1.21 28.17 -12.82
CA THR A 54 -1.70 28.65 -14.10
C THR A 54 -1.37 27.68 -15.24
N ILE A 55 -2.30 27.57 -16.19
CA ILE A 55 -2.06 26.88 -17.46
C ILE A 55 -1.25 27.83 -18.35
N ALA A 56 0.05 27.57 -18.47
CA ALA A 56 0.98 28.39 -19.25
C ALA A 56 0.89 28.12 -20.76
N ASP A 57 0.52 26.90 -21.15
CA ASP A 57 0.24 26.51 -22.53
C ASP A 57 -0.66 25.27 -22.55
N PHE A 58 -1.27 24.96 -23.69
CA PHE A 58 -2.07 23.75 -23.87
C PHE A 58 -2.08 23.28 -25.33
N ASP A 59 -2.06 21.96 -25.52
CA ASP A 59 -2.16 21.29 -26.82
C ASP A 59 -3.39 20.37 -26.80
N ARG A 60 -4.38 20.70 -27.64
CA ARG A 60 -5.67 20.01 -27.72
C ARG A 60 -5.55 18.64 -28.38
N ASP A 61 -4.63 18.50 -29.33
CA ASP A 61 -4.46 17.28 -30.12
C ASP A 61 -3.59 16.28 -29.36
N ALA A 62 -2.53 16.77 -28.70
CA ALA A 62 -1.72 15.94 -27.80
C ALA A 62 -2.39 15.67 -26.44
N GLY A 63 -3.45 16.41 -26.10
CA GLY A 63 -4.16 16.28 -24.83
C GLY A 63 -3.33 16.73 -23.63
N THR A 64 -2.45 17.72 -23.80
CA THR A 64 -1.53 18.16 -22.76
C THR A 64 -1.74 19.60 -22.33
N ILE A 65 -1.41 19.89 -21.07
CA ILE A 65 -1.24 21.26 -20.58
C ILE A 65 0.18 21.45 -20.06
N THR A 66 0.66 22.69 -20.10
CA THR A 66 1.93 23.10 -19.50
C THR A 66 1.64 23.91 -18.25
N ILE A 67 2.24 23.50 -17.14
CA ILE A 67 2.26 24.27 -15.90
C ILE A 67 3.69 24.69 -15.57
N ILE A 68 3.86 25.92 -15.09
CA ILE A 68 5.16 26.44 -14.66
C ILE A 68 4.98 26.92 -13.22
N PHE A 69 5.86 26.47 -12.34
CA PHE A 69 5.77 26.80 -10.92
C PHE A 69 7.15 27.08 -10.32
N GLN A 70 7.14 27.92 -9.29
CA GLN A 70 8.32 28.22 -8.50
C GLN A 70 8.32 27.39 -7.21
N VAL A 71 9.47 26.82 -6.87
CA VAL A 71 9.69 26.05 -5.64
C VAL A 71 9.87 27.02 -4.47
N VAL A 72 8.79 27.30 -3.75
CA VAL A 72 8.75 28.27 -2.65
C VAL A 72 8.29 27.68 -1.31
N GLY A 73 7.45 26.65 -1.37
CA GLY A 73 6.87 25.98 -0.20
C GLY A 73 6.99 24.46 -0.22
N ALA A 74 6.59 23.81 0.86
CA ALA A 74 6.70 22.36 1.07
C ALA A 74 6.02 21.56 -0.06
N SER A 75 4.80 21.94 -0.45
CA SER A 75 4.05 21.26 -1.52
C SER A 75 4.73 21.43 -2.89
N THR A 76 5.26 22.61 -3.20
CA THR A 76 6.01 22.83 -4.45
C THR A 76 7.35 22.10 -4.47
N GLN A 77 8.03 21.93 -3.32
CA GLN A 77 9.23 21.10 -3.20
C GLN A 77 8.94 19.62 -3.41
N LYS A 78 7.79 19.13 -2.91
CA LYS A 78 7.35 17.76 -3.20
C LYS A 78 7.07 17.58 -4.69
N LEU A 79 6.32 18.52 -5.28
CA LEU A 79 5.95 18.49 -6.69
C LEU A 79 7.19 18.47 -7.60
N GLU A 80 8.20 19.29 -7.30
CA GLU A 80 9.45 19.35 -8.07
C GLU A 80 10.21 18.01 -8.13
N ARG A 81 10.05 17.12 -7.15
CA ARG A 81 10.76 15.83 -7.12
C ARG A 81 10.29 14.84 -8.18
N PHE A 82 9.06 15.00 -8.65
CA PHE A 82 8.50 14.13 -9.67
C PHE A 82 9.31 14.22 -10.96
N GLN A 83 9.41 13.10 -11.66
CA GLN A 83 10.19 12.94 -12.89
C GLN A 83 9.27 12.59 -14.05
N LYS A 84 9.78 12.76 -15.28
CA LYS A 84 9.09 12.34 -16.50
C LYS A 84 8.66 10.87 -16.39
N GLY A 85 7.42 10.60 -16.77
CA GLY A 85 6.78 9.28 -16.72
C GLY A 85 6.08 8.96 -15.40
N GLN A 86 6.17 9.83 -14.38
CA GLN A 86 5.38 9.73 -13.15
C GLN A 86 4.08 10.54 -13.29
N ALA A 87 3.05 10.16 -12.55
CA ALA A 87 1.77 10.87 -12.52
C ALA A 87 1.60 11.61 -11.19
N ILE A 88 1.06 12.83 -11.27
CA ILE A 88 0.65 13.62 -10.10
C ILE A 88 -0.70 13.09 -9.62
N LEU A 89 -0.91 13.04 -8.30
CA LEU A 89 -2.13 12.46 -7.72
C LEU A 89 -3.39 13.11 -8.27
N ASP A 90 -3.52 14.43 -8.14
CA ASP A 90 -4.69 15.17 -8.61
C ASP A 90 -4.33 16.37 -9.48
N VAL A 91 -5.07 16.54 -10.58
CA VAL A 91 -5.07 17.74 -11.43
C VAL A 91 -6.53 18.08 -11.74
N VAL A 92 -7.01 19.21 -11.23
CA VAL A 92 -8.42 19.63 -11.38
C VAL A 92 -8.49 20.94 -12.14
N GLY A 93 -9.25 20.96 -13.24
CA GLY A 93 -9.60 22.19 -13.96
C GLY A 93 -10.13 21.94 -15.38
N PRO A 94 -10.06 22.94 -16.27
CA PRO A 94 -9.59 24.30 -16.01
C PRO A 94 -10.53 25.04 -15.05
N LEU A 95 -9.98 25.91 -14.20
CA LEU A 95 -10.67 26.70 -13.20
C LEU A 95 -10.43 28.20 -13.43
N GLY A 96 -11.26 29.02 -12.81
CA GLY A 96 -11.26 30.47 -13.01
C GLY A 96 -11.93 30.90 -14.31
N LYS A 97 -12.28 32.18 -14.36
CA LYS A 97 -12.79 32.88 -15.53
C LYS A 97 -11.64 33.11 -16.52
N PRO A 98 -11.82 32.77 -17.81
CA PRO A 98 -10.81 33.06 -18.82
C PRO A 98 -10.62 34.56 -19.01
N SER A 99 -9.43 34.96 -19.46
CA SER A 99 -9.11 36.36 -19.76
C SER A 99 -10.05 36.92 -20.82
N HIS A 100 -10.34 38.22 -20.73
CA HIS A 100 -11.08 38.92 -21.78
C HIS A 100 -10.13 39.19 -22.96
N ILE A 101 -10.38 38.53 -24.09
CA ILE A 101 -9.53 38.63 -25.29
C ILE A 101 -10.32 39.25 -26.44
N GLU A 102 -9.98 40.48 -26.80
CA GLU A 102 -10.50 41.20 -27.97
C GLU A 102 -9.43 42.14 -28.57
N LYS A 103 -9.79 42.89 -29.61
CA LYS A 103 -8.93 43.88 -30.23
C LYS A 103 -9.14 45.25 -29.55
N PHE A 104 -8.30 45.55 -28.57
CA PHE A 104 -8.30 46.80 -27.81
C PHE A 104 -7.55 47.93 -28.53
N GLY A 105 -6.41 47.62 -29.14
CA GLY A 105 -5.49 48.62 -29.69
C GLY A 105 -4.06 48.35 -29.21
N THR A 106 -3.47 49.29 -28.46
CA THR A 106 -2.15 49.12 -27.85
C THR A 106 -2.27 48.51 -26.47
N VAL A 107 -1.68 47.32 -26.27
CA VAL A 107 -1.74 46.58 -25.01
C VAL A 107 -0.35 46.36 -24.44
N VAL A 108 -0.18 46.68 -23.15
CA VAL A 108 1.06 46.44 -22.43
C VAL A 108 0.88 45.27 -21.46
N CYS A 109 1.58 44.14 -21.67
CA CYS A 109 1.62 43.07 -20.68
C CYS A 109 2.90 43.13 -19.86
N VAL A 110 2.77 43.11 -18.54
CA VAL A 110 3.86 43.22 -17.58
C VAL A 110 3.95 41.94 -16.76
N GLY A 111 5.04 41.19 -16.93
CA GLY A 111 5.29 39.92 -16.23
C GLY A 111 6.49 40.02 -15.28
N GLY A 112 6.31 39.69 -14.00
CA GLY A 112 7.41 39.67 -13.02
C GLY A 112 7.73 38.28 -12.49
N GLY A 113 8.97 37.82 -12.67
CA GLY A 113 9.46 36.52 -12.25
C GLY A 113 8.64 35.38 -12.84
N VAL A 114 8.13 34.48 -11.99
CA VAL A 114 7.21 33.41 -12.42
C VAL A 114 5.90 33.95 -13.00
N GLY A 115 5.56 35.23 -12.76
CA GLY A 115 4.40 35.92 -13.36
C GLY A 115 4.49 36.07 -14.88
N VAL A 116 5.64 35.84 -15.51
CA VAL A 116 5.74 35.77 -16.97
C VAL A 116 5.00 34.55 -17.54
N ALA A 117 5.00 33.42 -16.82
CA ALA A 117 4.30 32.19 -17.24
C ALA A 117 2.78 32.36 -17.43
N PRO A 118 2.03 33.01 -16.52
CA PRO A 118 0.61 33.31 -16.74
C PRO A 118 0.38 34.49 -17.71
N VAL A 119 1.31 35.44 -17.85
CA VAL A 119 1.15 36.56 -18.80
C VAL A 119 1.30 36.09 -20.26
N TYR A 120 2.20 35.15 -20.52
CA TYR A 120 2.49 34.66 -21.87
C TYR A 120 1.26 34.17 -22.66
N PRO A 121 0.41 33.25 -22.15
CA PRO A 121 -0.75 32.78 -22.91
C PRO A 121 -1.76 33.90 -23.20
N ILE A 122 -1.83 34.92 -22.34
CA ILE A 122 -2.69 36.10 -22.54
C ILE A 122 -2.12 37.00 -23.63
N ALA A 123 -0.83 37.31 -23.55
CA ALA A 123 -0.12 38.12 -24.54
C ALA A 123 -0.19 37.47 -25.93
N LYS A 124 0.00 36.15 -26.02
CA LYS A 124 -0.16 35.37 -27.25
C LYS A 124 -1.57 35.52 -27.82
N ALA A 125 -2.60 35.32 -27.01
CA ALA A 125 -3.99 35.41 -27.47
C ALA A 125 -4.38 36.84 -27.91
N LEU A 126 -3.86 37.87 -27.25
CA LEU A 126 -4.07 39.26 -27.66
C LEU A 126 -3.30 39.62 -28.93
N TYR A 127 -2.08 39.12 -29.08
CA TYR A 127 -1.28 39.25 -30.31
C TYR A 127 -2.02 38.63 -31.50
N GLU A 128 -2.55 37.42 -31.35
CA GLU A 128 -3.35 36.72 -32.38
C GLU A 128 -4.66 37.44 -32.74
N LYS A 129 -5.20 38.29 -31.85
CA LYS A 129 -6.34 39.18 -32.15
C LYS A 129 -5.95 40.49 -32.85
N GLY A 130 -4.67 40.71 -33.11
CA GLY A 130 -4.15 41.87 -33.84
C GLY A 130 -4.03 43.13 -33.00
N ASN A 131 -3.72 43.00 -31.70
CA ASN A 131 -3.32 44.12 -30.84
C ASN A 131 -1.85 44.50 -31.07
N GLU A 132 -1.53 45.78 -30.90
CA GLU A 132 -0.14 46.24 -30.82
C GLU A 132 0.42 45.88 -29.43
N MET A 133 1.10 44.74 -29.37
CA MET A 133 1.67 44.19 -28.12
C MET A 133 3.02 44.82 -27.75
N ILE A 134 3.06 45.42 -26.56
CA ILE A 134 4.28 45.83 -25.88
C ILE A 134 4.44 44.97 -24.62
N ASN A 135 5.50 44.18 -24.53
CA ASN A 135 5.68 43.29 -23.39
C ASN A 135 6.86 43.76 -22.54
N ILE A 136 6.68 43.73 -21.22
CA ILE A 136 7.72 44.05 -20.24
C ILE A 136 7.87 42.83 -19.33
N ILE A 137 9.05 42.21 -19.37
CA ILE A 137 9.37 41.10 -18.46
C ILE A 137 10.46 41.53 -17.49
N GLY A 138 10.35 41.09 -16.24
CA GLY A 138 11.33 41.40 -15.20
C GLY A 138 11.64 40.22 -14.32
N ALA A 139 12.88 40.15 -13.83
CA ALA A 139 13.30 39.18 -12.83
C ALA A 139 14.36 39.80 -11.90
N ARG A 140 14.68 39.12 -10.80
CA ARG A 140 15.71 39.60 -9.88
C ARG A 140 17.10 39.66 -10.51
N THR A 141 17.41 38.63 -11.30
CA THR A 141 18.70 38.43 -11.97
C THR A 141 18.44 37.84 -13.36
N LYS A 142 19.44 37.89 -14.25
CA LYS A 142 19.38 37.30 -15.59
C LYS A 142 18.98 35.82 -15.57
N ASP A 143 19.53 35.05 -14.64
CA ASP A 143 19.30 33.59 -14.54
C ASP A 143 17.86 33.22 -14.12
N MET A 144 17.10 34.20 -13.60
CA MET A 144 15.71 34.02 -13.19
C MET A 144 14.70 34.39 -14.28
N LEU A 145 15.16 34.88 -15.44
CA LEU A 145 14.29 35.18 -16.57
C LEU A 145 13.80 33.89 -17.22
N ILE A 146 12.50 33.84 -17.51
CA ILE A 146 11.84 32.72 -18.16
C ILE A 146 11.07 33.21 -19.38
N LEU A 147 10.91 32.35 -20.38
CA LEU A 147 10.08 32.58 -21.56
C LEU A 147 10.42 33.84 -22.38
N GLU A 148 11.67 34.31 -22.36
CA GLU A 148 12.05 35.53 -23.11
C GLU A 148 11.82 35.37 -24.62
N ASN A 149 12.18 34.22 -25.19
CA ASN A 149 12.05 33.96 -26.63
C ASN A 149 10.58 33.85 -27.05
N GLU A 150 9.79 33.17 -26.23
CA GLU A 150 8.36 32.98 -26.40
C GLU A 150 7.63 34.32 -26.30
N MET A 151 7.97 35.14 -25.30
CA MET A 151 7.45 36.50 -25.17
C MET A 151 7.85 37.37 -26.36
N ARG A 152 9.11 37.28 -26.82
CA ARG A 152 9.59 38.03 -27.98
C ARG A 152 8.80 37.71 -29.25
N ALA A 153 8.42 36.44 -29.44
CA ALA A 153 7.62 36.00 -30.59
C ALA A 153 6.19 36.58 -30.62
N VAL A 154 5.67 37.03 -29.47
CA VAL A 154 4.32 37.62 -29.33
C VAL A 154 4.37 39.11 -28.98
N SER A 155 5.48 39.77 -29.31
CA SER A 155 5.74 41.20 -29.04
C SER A 155 6.03 41.96 -30.33
N HIS A 156 5.52 43.19 -30.45
CA HIS A 156 6.10 44.17 -31.36
C HIS A 156 7.30 44.87 -30.70
N GLU A 157 7.19 45.12 -29.40
CA GLU A 157 8.27 45.64 -28.56
C GLU A 157 8.39 44.78 -27.30
N LEU A 158 9.59 44.28 -27.00
CA LEU A 158 9.89 43.55 -25.77
C LEU A 158 10.96 44.28 -24.97
N TYR A 159 10.63 44.62 -23.73
CA TYR A 159 11.55 45.20 -22.77
C TYR A 159 11.85 44.19 -21.67
N VAL A 160 13.13 44.03 -21.35
CA VAL A 160 13.60 43.14 -20.29
C VAL A 160 14.23 43.98 -19.19
N THR A 161 13.88 43.69 -17.94
CA THR A 161 14.38 44.36 -16.74
C THR A 161 14.98 43.36 -15.77
N THR A 162 16.05 43.77 -15.08
CA THR A 162 16.57 43.02 -13.94
C THR A 162 16.77 43.95 -12.74
N ASP A 163 16.33 43.50 -11.57
CA ASP A 163 16.41 44.29 -10.34
C ASP A 163 17.87 44.64 -9.98
N ASP A 164 18.81 43.75 -10.31
CA ASP A 164 20.25 43.90 -10.05
C ASP A 164 21.07 44.45 -11.24
N GLY A 165 20.41 44.70 -12.38
CA GLY A 165 21.06 45.20 -13.59
C GLY A 165 21.91 44.18 -14.35
N THR A 166 21.80 42.89 -14.05
CA THR A 166 22.57 41.84 -14.74
C THR A 166 22.19 41.64 -16.21
N TYR A 167 20.99 42.06 -16.63
CA TYR A 167 20.55 42.00 -18.04
C TYR A 167 19.40 42.97 -18.34
N GLY A 168 19.41 43.55 -19.54
CA GLY A 168 18.40 44.52 -19.95
C GLY A 168 18.51 45.84 -19.17
N HIS A 169 17.38 46.42 -18.81
CA HIS A 169 17.33 47.64 -18.01
C HIS A 169 17.51 47.33 -16.51
N HIS A 170 18.39 48.08 -15.84
CA HIS A 170 18.56 48.00 -14.39
C HIS A 170 17.44 48.79 -13.69
N GLY A 171 16.59 48.09 -12.96
CA GLY A 171 15.43 48.66 -12.28
C GLY A 171 14.22 47.76 -12.38
N PHE A 172 13.05 48.30 -12.02
CA PHE A 172 11.81 47.54 -12.00
C PHE A 172 11.06 47.63 -13.33
N VAL A 173 10.22 46.64 -13.61
CA VAL A 173 9.28 46.66 -14.75
C VAL A 173 8.41 47.93 -14.80
N THR A 174 8.13 48.53 -13.64
CA THR A 174 7.34 49.76 -13.51
C THR A 174 8.06 51.01 -13.97
N ASP A 175 9.40 51.03 -13.91
CA ASP A 175 10.19 52.17 -14.39
C ASP A 175 10.11 52.25 -15.91
N VAL A 176 10.22 51.10 -16.57
CA VAL A 176 10.02 50.96 -18.02
C VAL A 176 8.58 51.24 -18.41
N LEU A 177 7.59 50.71 -17.66
CA LEU A 177 6.18 50.98 -17.91
C LEU A 177 5.89 52.48 -17.86
N LYS A 178 6.38 53.18 -16.84
CA LYS A 178 6.21 54.63 -16.69
C LYS A 178 6.82 55.37 -17.88
N LYS A 179 8.04 55.02 -18.29
CA LYS A 179 8.70 55.60 -19.46
C LYS A 179 7.87 55.41 -20.74
N ILE A 180 7.34 54.20 -20.97
CA ILE A 180 6.49 53.90 -22.14
C ILE A 180 5.20 54.73 -22.12
N ILE A 181 4.57 54.89 -20.94
CA ILE A 181 3.37 55.73 -20.79
C ILE A 181 3.68 57.20 -21.09
N GLU A 182 4.85 57.71 -20.67
CA GLU A 182 5.28 59.09 -20.91
C GLU A 182 5.69 59.34 -22.38
N GLU A 183 6.21 58.32 -23.07
CA GLU A 183 6.71 58.43 -24.46
C GLU A 183 5.65 58.14 -25.54
N LYS A 184 4.68 57.25 -25.28
CA LYS A 184 3.67 56.83 -26.27
C LYS A 184 2.39 57.68 -26.20
N LYS A 185 1.76 57.86 -27.37
CA LYS A 185 0.54 58.68 -27.51
C LYS A 185 -0.75 58.03 -26.99
N LYS A 186 -0.83 56.70 -26.89
CA LYS A 186 -2.03 55.98 -26.41
C LYS A 186 -1.71 54.54 -25.96
N ILE A 187 -2.17 54.14 -24.78
CA ILE A 187 -2.20 52.76 -24.29
C ILE A 187 -3.65 52.45 -23.89
N ASP A 188 -4.22 51.40 -24.45
CA ASP A 188 -5.63 51.06 -24.26
C ASP A 188 -5.85 50.10 -23.08
N LEU A 189 -4.87 49.23 -22.81
CA LEU A 189 -4.95 48.23 -21.74
C LEU A 189 -3.55 47.92 -21.19
N VAL A 190 -3.45 47.80 -19.86
CA VAL A 190 -2.27 47.26 -19.17
C VAL A 190 -2.68 46.00 -18.42
N ILE A 191 -1.94 44.90 -18.59
CA ILE A 191 -2.14 43.66 -17.85
C ILE A 191 -0.89 43.38 -17.01
N GLY A 192 -1.00 43.41 -15.69
CA GLY A 192 0.10 43.16 -14.76
C GLY A 192 -0.05 41.83 -14.03
N ILE A 193 0.93 40.93 -14.17
CA ILE A 193 0.94 39.65 -13.44
C ILE A 193 2.31 39.38 -12.83
N GLY A 194 2.34 39.15 -11.52
CA GLY A 194 3.58 38.94 -10.78
C GLY A 194 3.35 38.99 -9.28
N PRO A 195 4.39 39.27 -8.49
CA PRO A 195 4.25 39.49 -7.05
C PRO A 195 3.20 40.56 -6.75
N VAL A 196 2.44 40.40 -5.65
CA VAL A 196 1.36 41.33 -5.28
C VAL A 196 1.84 42.79 -5.21
N ILE A 197 3.07 43.02 -4.75
CA ILE A 197 3.68 44.35 -4.71
C ILE A 197 3.94 44.94 -6.09
N MET A 198 4.30 44.11 -7.08
CA MET A 198 4.49 44.54 -8.46
C MET A 198 3.15 44.90 -9.09
N MET A 199 2.12 44.08 -8.87
CA MET A 199 0.76 44.36 -9.38
C MET A 199 0.20 45.65 -8.78
N LYS A 200 0.47 45.92 -7.49
CA LYS A 200 0.17 47.20 -6.85
C LYS A 200 0.90 48.34 -7.55
N ALA A 201 2.21 48.21 -7.76
CA ALA A 201 3.02 49.26 -8.38
C ALA A 201 2.61 49.54 -9.84
N VAL A 202 2.29 48.51 -10.63
CA VAL A 202 1.70 48.68 -11.97
C VAL A 202 0.40 49.46 -11.91
N SER A 203 -0.50 49.10 -10.98
CA SER A 203 -1.77 49.81 -10.79
C SER A 203 -1.59 51.26 -10.34
N ASP A 204 -0.60 51.53 -9.49
CA ASP A 204 -0.29 52.88 -9.01
C ASP A 204 0.32 53.75 -10.11
N VAL A 205 1.16 53.18 -10.99
CA VAL A 205 1.79 53.89 -12.12
C VAL A 205 0.76 54.26 -13.19
N THR A 206 -0.23 53.41 -13.46
CA THR A 206 -1.22 53.65 -14.51
C THR A 206 -2.38 54.55 -14.08
N ARG A 207 -2.65 54.65 -12.76
CA ARG A 207 -3.78 55.39 -12.19
C ARG A 207 -3.82 56.88 -12.57
N PRO A 208 -2.72 57.67 -12.52
CA PRO A 208 -2.74 59.08 -12.90
C PRO A 208 -3.10 59.32 -14.38
N TYR A 209 -2.86 58.33 -15.23
CA TYR A 209 -3.10 58.40 -16.67
C TYR A 209 -4.46 57.82 -17.08
N ASN A 210 -5.26 57.35 -16.11
CA ASN A 210 -6.58 56.74 -16.34
C ASN A 210 -6.54 55.58 -17.36
N ILE A 211 -5.46 54.80 -17.35
CA ILE A 211 -5.30 53.64 -18.24
C ILE A 211 -5.96 52.42 -17.59
N HIS A 212 -6.85 51.75 -18.32
CA HIS A 212 -7.49 50.54 -17.82
C HIS A 212 -6.43 49.46 -17.52
N THR A 213 -6.41 49.01 -16.27
CA THR A 213 -5.37 48.11 -15.76
C THR A 213 -6.00 46.87 -15.16
N VAL A 214 -5.62 45.71 -15.68
CA VAL A 214 -6.04 44.41 -15.20
C VAL A 214 -4.88 43.75 -14.47
N VAL A 215 -5.15 43.16 -13.30
CA VAL A 215 -4.17 42.36 -12.55
C VAL A 215 -4.72 40.96 -12.29
N SER A 216 -3.86 39.95 -12.39
CA SER A 216 -4.23 38.56 -12.11
C SER A 216 -3.82 38.18 -10.70
N LEU A 217 -4.81 38.07 -9.80
CA LEU A 217 -4.56 37.88 -8.39
C LEU A 217 -4.20 36.42 -8.08
N ASN A 218 -3.11 36.23 -7.35
CA ASN A 218 -2.73 34.95 -6.77
C ASN A 218 -3.00 34.95 -5.26
N THR A 219 -4.25 34.67 -4.88
CA THR A 219 -4.65 34.55 -3.48
C THR A 219 -4.47 33.14 -2.95
N ILE A 220 -4.48 32.98 -1.63
CA ILE A 220 -4.50 31.65 -1.00
C ILE A 220 -5.77 30.91 -1.46
N MET A 221 -5.62 29.73 -2.03
CA MET A 221 -6.71 28.98 -2.67
C MET A 221 -6.54 27.49 -2.39
N VAL A 222 -7.64 26.80 -2.07
CA VAL A 222 -7.61 25.38 -1.68
C VAL A 222 -8.51 24.52 -2.58
N ASP A 223 -9.78 24.89 -2.70
CA ASP A 223 -10.73 24.11 -3.51
C ASP A 223 -10.67 24.46 -5.01
N GLY A 224 -10.44 25.73 -5.32
CA GLY A 224 -10.48 26.30 -6.67
C GLY A 224 -11.88 26.53 -7.23
N THR A 225 -12.93 26.28 -6.45
CA THR A 225 -14.34 26.33 -6.90
C THR A 225 -15.22 27.28 -6.07
N GLY A 226 -14.64 27.99 -5.09
CA GLY A 226 -15.32 29.02 -4.31
C GLY A 226 -16.13 28.51 -3.11
N MET A 227 -16.28 27.19 -2.94
CA MET A 227 -17.00 26.58 -1.82
C MET A 227 -16.35 26.89 -0.46
N CYS A 228 -15.02 26.94 -0.41
CA CYS A 228 -14.28 27.16 0.84
C CYS A 228 -14.17 28.65 1.24
N GLY A 229 -14.38 29.57 0.30
CA GLY A 229 -14.20 31.01 0.51
C GLY A 229 -12.78 31.47 0.89
N CYS A 230 -11.77 30.62 0.74
CA CYS A 230 -10.37 30.95 1.07
C CYS A 230 -9.80 32.02 0.13
N CYS A 231 -10.11 31.91 -1.16
CA CYS A 231 -9.61 32.74 -2.25
C CYS A 231 -10.14 34.19 -2.25
N ARG A 232 -10.93 34.57 -1.24
CA ARG A 232 -11.61 35.87 -1.20
C ARG A 232 -10.66 37.07 -1.12
N ALA A 233 -11.05 38.14 -1.80
CA ALA A 233 -10.36 39.43 -1.82
C ALA A 233 -11.39 40.57 -1.94
N THR A 234 -11.09 41.72 -1.32
CA THR A 234 -11.89 42.94 -1.52
C THR A 234 -11.52 43.64 -2.82
N VAL A 235 -12.52 43.82 -3.71
CA VAL A 235 -12.38 44.53 -4.99
C VAL A 235 -13.56 45.49 -5.14
N GLY A 236 -13.29 46.79 -5.21
CA GLY A 236 -14.32 47.83 -5.37
C GLY A 236 -15.28 47.92 -4.18
N GLY A 237 -14.81 47.58 -2.97
CA GLY A 237 -15.63 47.55 -1.74
C GLY A 237 -16.47 46.27 -1.57
N GLU A 238 -16.41 45.33 -2.50
CA GLU A 238 -17.12 44.05 -2.42
C GLU A 238 -16.16 42.87 -2.22
N THR A 239 -16.61 41.85 -1.49
CA THR A 239 -15.89 40.57 -1.42
C THR A 239 -16.10 39.78 -2.72
N LYS A 240 -15.01 39.51 -3.45
CA LYS A 240 -14.98 38.64 -4.63
C LYS A 240 -14.19 37.37 -4.36
N PHE A 241 -14.59 36.27 -4.99
CA PHE A 241 -13.91 34.99 -4.93
C PHE A 241 -12.98 34.85 -6.14
N VAL A 242 -11.67 35.05 -5.95
CA VAL A 242 -10.67 35.04 -7.04
C VAL A 242 -10.73 33.76 -7.89
N CYS A 243 -11.08 32.63 -7.29
CA CYS A 243 -11.20 31.33 -7.95
C CYS A 243 -12.41 31.17 -8.87
N VAL A 244 -13.45 31.99 -8.71
CA VAL A 244 -14.72 31.90 -9.46
C VAL A 244 -15.01 33.18 -10.24
N ASP A 245 -14.86 34.33 -9.59
CA ASP A 245 -15.05 35.66 -10.18
C ASP A 245 -13.84 36.11 -11.02
N GLY A 246 -12.65 35.53 -10.74
CA GLY A 246 -11.36 35.89 -11.33
C GLY A 246 -10.64 34.70 -11.98
N PRO A 247 -9.31 34.77 -12.19
CA PRO A 247 -8.36 35.50 -11.31
C PRO A 247 -8.09 36.96 -11.69
N GLU A 248 -8.61 37.46 -12.81
CA GLU A 248 -8.34 38.81 -13.32
C GLU A 248 -9.34 39.86 -12.81
N PHE A 249 -8.82 40.97 -12.29
CA PHE A 249 -9.61 42.08 -11.74
C PHE A 249 -9.04 43.44 -12.17
N ASP A 250 -9.89 44.47 -12.10
CA ASP A 250 -9.48 45.86 -12.25
C ASP A 250 -8.50 46.26 -11.12
N GLY A 251 -7.23 46.43 -11.47
CA GLY A 251 -6.15 46.72 -10.53
C GLY A 251 -6.35 48.02 -9.76
N HIS A 252 -7.15 48.96 -10.28
CA HIS A 252 -7.43 50.21 -9.58
C HIS A 252 -8.41 50.05 -8.42
N LYS A 253 -9.14 48.94 -8.39
CA LYS A 253 -10.18 48.62 -7.38
C LYS A 253 -9.75 47.59 -6.35
N VAL A 254 -8.57 47.00 -6.48
CA VAL A 254 -8.07 45.93 -5.60
C VAL A 254 -7.51 46.52 -4.29
N GLU A 255 -7.94 45.96 -3.15
CA GLU A 255 -7.35 46.28 -1.84
C GLU A 255 -6.04 45.52 -1.60
N PHE A 256 -4.94 46.02 -2.17
CA PHE A 256 -3.64 45.34 -2.12
C PHE A 256 -3.07 45.16 -0.72
N ASN A 257 -3.35 46.08 0.22
CA ASN A 257 -2.85 45.97 1.59
C ASN A 257 -3.48 44.78 2.34
N GLU A 258 -4.78 44.56 2.13
CA GLU A 258 -5.48 43.38 2.64
C GLU A 258 -4.88 42.10 2.04
N LEU A 259 -4.70 42.06 0.72
CA LEU A 259 -4.10 40.92 0.03
C LEU A 259 -2.70 40.58 0.57
N LEU A 260 -1.83 41.58 0.71
CA LEU A 260 -0.48 41.40 1.26
C LEU A 260 -0.48 40.86 2.68
N SER A 261 -1.45 41.28 3.51
CA SER A 261 -1.62 40.78 4.87
C SER A 261 -2.09 39.32 4.85
N ARG A 262 -3.12 39.02 4.05
CA ARG A 262 -3.69 37.66 3.90
C ARG A 262 -2.66 36.66 3.40
N SER A 263 -1.85 37.01 2.40
CA SER A 263 -0.79 36.14 1.86
C SER A 263 0.29 35.77 2.87
N LYS A 264 0.41 36.50 3.99
CA LYS A 264 1.41 36.21 5.05
C LYS A 264 0.85 35.37 6.20
N MET A 265 -0.45 35.06 6.19
CA MET A 265 -1.17 34.44 7.31
C MET A 265 -0.55 33.10 7.75
N TYR A 266 -0.07 32.29 6.81
CA TYR A 266 0.52 30.96 7.09
C TYR A 266 2.05 30.94 7.02
N ASN A 267 2.73 32.09 7.01
CA ASN A 267 4.19 32.14 6.88
C ASN A 267 4.92 31.44 8.05
N ARG A 268 4.29 31.31 9.22
CA ARG A 268 4.88 30.61 10.36
C ARG A 268 4.78 29.10 10.17
N GLU A 269 3.61 28.62 9.81
CA GLU A 269 3.29 27.22 9.53
C GLU A 269 4.11 26.72 8.35
N GLU A 270 4.21 27.52 7.28
CA GLU A 270 5.01 27.19 6.11
C GLU A 270 6.50 27.12 6.44
N ARG A 271 7.03 28.06 7.23
CA ARG A 271 8.42 27.99 7.73
C ARG A 271 8.64 26.78 8.63
N ARG A 272 7.66 26.40 9.45
CA ARG A 272 7.73 25.17 10.25
C ARG A 272 7.67 23.93 9.38
N ALA A 273 6.81 23.88 8.37
CA ALA A 273 6.72 22.76 7.44
C ALA A 273 8.00 22.60 6.62
N LEU A 274 8.58 23.71 6.15
CA LEU A 274 9.89 23.74 5.51
C LEU A 274 11.01 23.37 6.47
N TRP A 275 10.98 23.82 7.73
CA TRP A 275 11.96 23.41 8.76
C TRP A 275 11.83 21.93 9.09
N ASP A 276 10.63 21.39 9.27
CA ASP A 276 10.40 19.97 9.52
C ASP A 276 10.80 19.15 8.27
N HIS A 277 10.56 19.65 7.06
CA HIS A 277 11.06 19.03 5.83
C HIS A 277 12.59 19.06 5.78
N LYS A 278 13.23 20.20 6.09
CA LYS A 278 14.67 20.41 5.98
C LYS A 278 15.45 19.73 7.11
N CYS A 279 14.93 19.74 8.33
CA CYS A 279 15.47 19.05 9.50
C CYS A 279 15.32 17.53 9.35
N LYS A 280 14.18 17.04 8.80
CA LYS A 280 14.03 15.61 8.46
C LYS A 280 14.88 15.19 7.26
N LEU A 281 15.13 16.07 6.27
CA LEU A 281 15.98 15.74 5.11
C LEU A 281 17.49 15.85 5.40
N GLU A 282 17.92 16.82 6.20
CA GLU A 282 19.33 16.96 6.63
C GLU A 282 19.71 15.88 7.68
N GLU A 283 18.74 15.34 8.43
CA GLU A 283 18.93 14.07 9.17
C GLU A 283 18.84 12.82 8.29
N GLN A 284 18.11 12.85 7.16
CA GLN A 284 17.99 11.72 6.22
C GLN A 284 19.15 11.55 5.23
N VAL A 285 20.09 12.52 5.15
CA VAL A 285 21.34 12.37 4.36
C VAL A 285 22.59 12.29 5.25
N LYS A 286 22.47 12.46 6.57
CA LYS A 286 23.53 12.01 7.49
C LYS A 286 23.48 10.50 7.52
N SER A 287 24.51 9.88 6.94
CA SER A 287 24.78 8.45 6.93
C SER A 287 24.11 7.76 8.13
N VAL A 288 22.99 7.06 7.91
CA VAL A 288 22.47 6.12 8.90
C VAL A 288 23.64 5.19 9.15
N LYS A 289 24.33 5.37 10.28
CA LYS A 289 25.39 4.47 10.69
C LYS A 289 24.75 3.10 10.68
N LYS A 290 25.26 2.19 9.83
CA LYS A 290 24.71 0.83 9.70
C LYS A 290 24.47 0.30 11.11
N PRO A 291 23.21 0.11 11.53
CA PRO A 291 22.96 -0.35 12.88
C PRO A 291 23.54 -1.76 12.99
N LYS A 292 24.37 -1.97 14.01
CA LYS A 292 25.03 -3.26 14.23
C LYS A 292 24.02 -4.35 14.59
N ARG A 293 22.90 -3.95 15.22
CA ARG A 293 21.81 -4.83 15.67
C ARG A 293 20.58 -4.66 14.80
N ARG A 294 19.74 -5.69 14.77
CA ARG A 294 18.43 -5.70 14.13
C ARG A 294 17.53 -4.67 14.81
N GLU A 295 16.78 -3.92 14.01
CA GLU A 295 15.81 -2.95 14.54
C GLU A 295 14.71 -3.72 15.29
N PRO A 296 14.46 -3.41 16.58
CA PRO A 296 13.43 -4.10 17.35
C PRO A 296 12.04 -3.78 16.78
N MET A 297 11.16 -4.78 16.77
CA MET A 297 9.75 -4.56 16.42
C MET A 297 9.07 -3.87 17.61
N PRO A 298 8.38 -2.74 17.42
CA PRO A 298 7.51 -2.21 18.44
C PRO A 298 6.36 -3.20 18.72
N GLU A 299 6.12 -3.48 20.00
CA GLU A 299 5.11 -4.45 20.43
C GLU A 299 4.22 -3.85 21.52
N GLN A 300 2.99 -4.34 21.62
CA GLN A 300 2.15 -4.05 22.79
C GLN A 300 2.78 -4.60 24.07
N ASN A 301 2.60 -3.88 25.18
CA ASN A 301 2.99 -4.36 26.49
C ASN A 301 2.27 -5.70 26.82
N PRO A 302 2.98 -6.74 27.32
CA PRO A 302 2.37 -8.04 27.64
C PRO A 302 1.13 -7.95 28.54
N MET A 303 1.14 -7.09 29.57
CA MET A 303 0.01 -6.94 30.49
C MET A 303 -1.23 -6.31 29.83
N VAL A 304 -1.03 -5.52 28.78
CA VAL A 304 -2.13 -4.91 28.01
C VAL A 304 -2.63 -5.89 26.94
N ARG A 305 -1.71 -6.54 26.22
CA ARG A 305 -2.04 -7.38 25.06
C ARG A 305 -2.74 -8.70 25.40
N ILE A 306 -2.66 -9.15 26.66
CA ILE A 306 -3.47 -10.28 27.14
C ILE A 306 -4.94 -9.90 27.37
N GLN A 307 -5.31 -8.62 27.38
CA GLN A 307 -6.68 -8.17 27.63
C GLN A 307 -7.45 -7.85 26.33
N ASN A 308 -6.82 -8.05 25.16
CA ASN A 308 -7.43 -7.73 23.88
C ASN A 308 -6.92 -8.64 22.75
N PHE A 309 -7.61 -8.58 21.61
CA PHE A 309 -7.28 -9.36 20.41
C PHE A 309 -6.60 -8.51 19.32
N ASN A 310 -6.13 -7.30 19.65
CA ASN A 310 -5.42 -6.43 18.70
C ASN A 310 -4.01 -6.97 18.40
N GLU A 311 -3.46 -6.56 17.27
CA GLU A 311 -2.16 -7.03 16.79
C GLU A 311 -1.01 -6.77 17.79
N VAL A 312 -0.25 -7.80 18.18
CA VAL A 312 0.84 -7.68 19.15
C VAL A 312 2.02 -6.88 18.59
N ALA A 313 2.51 -7.30 17.41
CA ALA A 313 3.56 -6.59 16.70
C ALA A 313 2.95 -5.40 15.95
N LEU A 314 3.42 -4.18 16.23
CA LEU A 314 2.81 -2.94 15.75
C LEU A 314 3.35 -2.46 14.40
N GLY A 315 4.42 -3.08 13.89
CA GLY A 315 5.05 -2.70 12.63
C GLY A 315 6.11 -1.61 12.78
N TYR A 316 6.91 -1.40 11.73
CA TYR A 316 7.94 -0.36 11.72
C TYR A 316 7.37 1.01 11.37
N SER A 317 7.95 2.07 11.93
CA SER A 317 7.86 3.41 11.36
C SER A 317 8.68 3.50 10.07
N LYS A 318 8.48 4.57 9.29
CA LYS A 318 9.31 4.87 8.10
C LYS A 318 10.79 4.87 8.44
N GLU A 319 11.16 5.53 9.54
CA GLU A 319 12.53 5.68 9.99
C GLU A 319 13.13 4.34 10.42
N SER A 320 12.39 3.53 11.20
CA SER A 320 12.82 2.19 11.60
C SER A 320 13.00 1.26 10.40
N ALA A 321 12.06 1.29 9.44
CA ALA A 321 12.16 0.50 8.22
C ALA A 321 13.36 0.90 7.36
N MET A 322 13.62 2.19 7.18
CA MET A 322 14.81 2.68 6.46
C MET A 322 16.11 2.30 7.17
N ARG A 323 16.15 2.39 8.51
CA ARG A 323 17.31 1.94 9.31
C ARG A 323 17.58 0.46 9.13
N GLU A 324 16.57 -0.38 9.24
CA GLU A 324 16.71 -1.83 9.04
C GLU A 324 17.09 -2.16 7.59
N ALA A 325 16.48 -1.50 6.60
CA ALA A 325 16.81 -1.66 5.19
C ALA A 325 18.28 -1.30 4.89
N SER A 326 18.87 -0.34 5.62
CA SER A 326 20.27 0.05 5.49
C SER A 326 21.28 -1.05 5.88
N ARG A 327 20.84 -2.06 6.65
CA ARG A 327 21.66 -3.21 7.05
C ARG A 327 21.87 -4.20 5.90
N CYS A 328 20.99 -4.18 4.89
CA CYS A 328 21.12 -5.06 3.73
C CYS A 328 22.42 -4.79 2.97
N LEU A 329 23.15 -5.88 2.67
CA LEU A 329 24.44 -5.83 1.98
C LEU A 329 24.29 -5.74 0.45
N ASN A 330 23.06 -5.83 -0.08
CA ASN A 330 22.77 -5.91 -1.51
C ASN A 330 23.62 -6.99 -2.21
N CYS A 331 23.57 -8.22 -1.68
CA CYS A 331 24.43 -9.32 -2.10
C CYS A 331 24.20 -9.67 -3.57
N LYS A 332 25.28 -9.81 -4.37
CA LYS A 332 25.19 -10.14 -5.80
C LYS A 332 24.37 -11.41 -6.09
N ASN A 333 24.60 -12.48 -5.32
CA ASN A 333 23.95 -13.78 -5.52
C ASN A 333 22.61 -13.93 -4.78
N SER A 334 22.18 -12.91 -4.01
CA SER A 334 20.85 -12.83 -3.39
C SER A 334 20.30 -14.14 -2.75
N PRO A 335 21.04 -14.84 -1.87
CA PRO A 335 20.61 -16.14 -1.32
C PRO A 335 19.30 -16.09 -0.54
N CYS A 336 18.90 -14.92 -0.07
CA CYS A 336 17.60 -14.69 0.56
C CYS A 336 16.42 -14.94 -0.40
N VAL A 337 16.60 -14.70 -1.71
CA VAL A 337 15.58 -14.93 -2.75
C VAL A 337 15.35 -16.43 -2.93
N GLU A 338 16.42 -17.22 -3.02
CA GLU A 338 16.35 -18.69 -3.08
C GLU A 338 15.71 -19.29 -1.82
N GLY A 339 15.89 -18.64 -0.67
CA GLY A 339 15.25 -19.02 0.59
C GLY A 339 13.77 -18.68 0.68
N CYS A 340 13.21 -17.93 -0.28
CA CYS A 340 11.81 -17.55 -0.33
C CYS A 340 11.03 -18.48 -1.29
N PRO A 341 10.01 -19.23 -0.83
CA PRO A 341 9.28 -20.17 -1.68
C PRO A 341 8.58 -19.57 -2.90
N VAL A 342 8.32 -18.26 -2.89
CA VAL A 342 7.73 -17.52 -4.03
C VAL A 342 8.74 -16.65 -4.76
N ASN A 343 10.03 -16.68 -4.38
CA ASN A 343 11.13 -15.93 -4.99
C ASN A 343 10.94 -14.40 -5.00
N VAL A 344 10.51 -13.82 -3.88
CA VAL A 344 10.42 -12.36 -3.71
C VAL A 344 11.76 -11.70 -4.04
N GLN A 345 11.72 -10.60 -4.80
CA GLN A 345 12.90 -9.83 -5.19
C GLN A 345 13.45 -8.99 -4.02
N ILE A 346 13.96 -9.69 -2.99
CA ILE A 346 14.28 -9.14 -1.67
C ILE A 346 15.25 -7.95 -1.71
N PRO A 347 16.43 -8.04 -2.35
CA PRO A 347 17.35 -6.90 -2.40
C PRO A 347 16.78 -5.69 -3.14
N LYS A 348 15.96 -5.92 -4.17
CA LYS A 348 15.33 -4.87 -4.99
C LYS A 348 14.35 -4.06 -4.14
N PHE A 349 13.40 -4.70 -3.46
CA PHE A 349 12.44 -3.95 -2.64
C PHE A 349 13.09 -3.31 -1.41
N ILE A 350 14.07 -3.96 -0.78
CA ILE A 350 14.78 -3.38 0.38
C ILE A 350 15.58 -2.14 -0.05
N LYS A 351 16.18 -2.15 -1.24
CA LYS A 351 16.85 -0.97 -1.79
C LYS A 351 15.87 0.20 -1.96
N LEU A 352 14.67 -0.06 -2.47
CA LEU A 352 13.63 0.96 -2.63
C LEU A 352 13.17 1.52 -1.27
N ILE A 353 12.99 0.67 -0.24
CA ILE A 353 12.72 1.14 1.14
C ILE A 353 13.85 2.03 1.65
N LYS A 354 15.11 1.63 1.44
CA LYS A 354 16.28 2.42 1.86
C LYS A 354 16.32 3.80 1.19
N GLU A 355 15.87 3.89 -0.06
CA GLU A 355 15.80 5.13 -0.86
C GLU A 355 14.55 5.97 -0.58
N GLY A 356 13.63 5.47 0.26
CA GLY A 356 12.37 6.14 0.60
C GLY A 356 11.23 5.88 -0.39
N ASP A 357 11.43 5.05 -1.41
CA ASP A 357 10.39 4.64 -2.36
C ASP A 357 9.62 3.41 -1.85
N PHE A 358 8.74 3.64 -0.88
CA PHE A 358 7.95 2.57 -0.25
C PHE A 358 6.89 1.98 -1.19
N MET A 359 6.32 2.80 -2.08
CA MET A 359 5.35 2.35 -3.07
C MET A 359 6.02 1.48 -4.14
N GLY A 360 7.22 1.87 -4.62
CA GLY A 360 8.01 1.01 -5.50
C GLY A 360 8.38 -0.32 -4.85
N ALA A 361 8.65 -0.32 -3.54
CA ALA A 361 8.97 -1.53 -2.80
C ALA A 361 7.80 -2.54 -2.78
N ILE A 362 6.59 -2.09 -2.43
CA ILE A 362 5.41 -2.98 -2.41
C ILE A 362 5.05 -3.49 -3.81
N HIS A 363 5.13 -2.64 -4.85
CA HIS A 363 4.92 -3.08 -6.23
C HIS A 363 5.91 -4.17 -6.63
N THR A 364 7.18 -4.03 -6.24
CA THR A 364 8.21 -5.04 -6.48
C THR A 364 7.89 -6.37 -5.78
N ILE A 365 7.35 -6.33 -4.55
CA ILE A 365 6.98 -7.55 -3.82
C ILE A 365 5.80 -8.25 -4.54
N LYS A 366 4.78 -7.48 -4.95
CA LYS A 366 3.58 -7.97 -5.64
C LYS A 366 3.83 -8.55 -7.04
N GLU A 367 5.02 -8.35 -7.62
CA GLU A 367 5.46 -9.07 -8.83
C GLU A 367 5.47 -10.60 -8.62
N THR A 368 5.66 -11.06 -7.39
CA THR A 368 5.86 -12.49 -7.08
C THR A 368 5.06 -13.02 -5.90
N ASN A 369 4.61 -12.13 -5.00
CA ASN A 369 3.84 -12.49 -3.82
C ASN A 369 2.46 -11.83 -3.87
N SER A 370 1.41 -12.65 -3.93
CA SER A 370 0.01 -12.16 -3.97
C SER A 370 -0.54 -11.75 -2.61
N LEU A 371 0.13 -12.08 -1.50
CA LEU A 371 -0.36 -11.83 -0.13
C LEU A 371 0.75 -11.22 0.77
N PRO A 372 1.41 -10.12 0.37
CA PRO A 372 2.57 -9.59 1.09
C PRO A 372 2.26 -9.16 2.53
N ALA A 373 1.07 -8.60 2.77
CA ALA A 373 0.67 -8.17 4.11
C ALA A 373 0.51 -9.35 5.09
N VAL A 374 0.14 -10.52 4.56
CA VAL A 374 0.04 -11.77 5.32
C VAL A 374 1.43 -12.37 5.51
N CYS A 375 2.21 -12.50 4.44
CA CYS A 375 3.51 -13.18 4.45
C CYS A 375 4.50 -12.52 5.41
N GLY A 376 4.56 -11.17 5.42
CA GLY A 376 5.42 -10.42 6.32
C GLY A 376 5.10 -10.66 7.81
N ARG A 377 3.89 -11.12 8.14
CA ARG A 377 3.43 -11.41 9.52
C ARG A 377 3.64 -12.87 9.94
N VAL A 378 3.32 -13.82 9.05
CA VAL A 378 3.15 -15.23 9.47
C VAL A 378 4.22 -16.18 8.94
N CYS A 379 5.10 -15.74 8.03
CA CYS A 379 6.20 -16.59 7.57
C CYS A 379 7.14 -16.92 8.72
N PRO A 380 7.63 -18.15 8.85
CA PRO A 380 8.74 -18.47 9.75
C PRO A 380 10.05 -18.11 9.06
N GLN A 381 10.39 -16.82 9.07
CA GLN A 381 11.55 -16.31 8.31
C GLN A 381 12.88 -16.93 8.76
N GLU A 382 12.96 -17.36 10.02
CA GLU A 382 14.10 -18.01 10.66
C GLU A 382 14.51 -19.35 10.02
N VAL A 383 13.61 -19.97 9.24
CA VAL A 383 13.88 -21.18 8.44
C VAL A 383 13.74 -20.95 6.93
N GLN A 384 13.63 -19.68 6.51
CA GLN A 384 13.38 -19.28 5.11
C GLN A 384 14.36 -18.19 4.64
N CYS A 385 13.85 -17.04 4.20
CA CYS A 385 14.63 -15.97 3.59
C CYS A 385 15.67 -15.36 4.55
N GLU A 386 15.34 -15.22 5.84
CA GLU A 386 16.26 -14.69 6.85
C GLU A 386 17.34 -15.72 7.25
N ALA A 387 17.00 -17.01 7.23
CA ALA A 387 17.95 -18.10 7.44
C ALA A 387 19.10 -18.11 6.41
N ARG A 388 18.80 -17.68 5.17
CA ARG A 388 19.77 -17.59 4.07
C ARG A 388 20.49 -16.24 4.00
N CYS A 389 20.15 -15.29 4.87
CA CYS A 389 20.76 -13.96 4.85
C CYS A 389 22.26 -14.03 5.21
N VAL A 390 23.11 -13.46 4.36
CA VAL A 390 24.57 -13.44 4.57
C VAL A 390 24.95 -12.74 5.89
N LEU A 391 24.19 -11.71 6.29
CA LEU A 391 24.42 -11.00 7.55
C LEU A 391 24.19 -11.89 8.78
N GLY A 392 23.25 -12.84 8.66
CA GLY A 392 22.93 -13.83 9.70
C GLY A 392 24.10 -14.75 10.08
N LYS A 393 25.12 -14.88 9.22
CA LYS A 393 26.30 -15.72 9.52
C LYS A 393 27.24 -15.11 10.57
N LYS A 394 27.20 -13.79 10.77
CA LYS A 394 28.09 -13.05 11.68
C LYS A 394 27.33 -12.23 12.74
N GLY A 395 26.01 -12.35 12.78
CA GLY A 395 25.13 -11.56 13.63
C GLY A 395 23.67 -11.81 13.31
N GLU A 396 22.80 -10.83 13.54
CA GLU A 396 21.38 -10.97 13.24
C GLU A 396 21.09 -10.74 11.74
N PRO A 397 20.24 -11.55 11.10
CA PRO A 397 19.85 -11.33 9.71
C PRO A 397 19.10 -10.00 9.53
N VAL A 398 18.97 -9.57 8.28
CA VAL A 398 18.07 -8.45 7.93
C VAL A 398 16.64 -8.89 8.21
N ALA A 399 15.82 -8.03 8.81
CA ALA A 399 14.42 -8.31 9.12
C ALA A 399 13.51 -8.23 7.88
N ILE A 400 13.73 -9.14 6.94
CA ILE A 400 13.06 -9.16 5.63
C ILE A 400 11.54 -9.19 5.80
N GLY A 401 11.01 -10.06 6.68
CA GLY A 401 9.56 -10.17 6.88
C GLY A 401 8.93 -8.89 7.42
N ARG A 402 9.66 -8.19 8.32
CA ARG A 402 9.21 -6.92 8.91
C ARG A 402 9.22 -5.78 7.88
N LEU A 403 10.20 -5.78 6.97
CA LEU A 403 10.27 -4.82 5.85
C LEU A 403 9.19 -5.09 4.79
N GLU A 404 8.92 -6.35 4.48
CA GLU A 404 7.81 -6.76 3.60
C GLU A 404 6.46 -6.32 4.19
N ARG A 405 6.24 -6.60 5.48
CA ARG A 405 5.07 -6.11 6.22
C ARG A 405 4.95 -4.59 6.14
N PHE A 406 6.04 -3.86 6.42
CA PHE A 406 6.03 -2.40 6.38
C PHE A 406 5.62 -1.86 5.01
N ALA A 407 6.15 -2.41 3.92
CA ALA A 407 5.80 -1.98 2.57
C ALA A 407 4.31 -2.19 2.27
N ALA A 408 3.75 -3.34 2.69
CA ALA A 408 2.34 -3.65 2.50
C ALA A 408 1.42 -2.78 3.38
N ASP A 409 1.79 -2.58 4.65
CA ASP A 409 1.06 -1.71 5.58
C ASP A 409 1.13 -0.23 5.12
N TYR A 410 2.22 0.18 4.47
CA TYR A 410 2.38 1.54 3.92
C TYR A 410 1.46 1.79 2.72
N GLU A 411 1.43 0.87 1.74
CA GLU A 411 0.50 0.91 0.61
C GLU A 411 -0.94 1.06 1.10
N LEU A 412 -1.26 0.26 2.13
CA LEU A 412 -2.56 0.24 2.74
C LEU A 412 -2.94 1.60 3.34
N ALA A 413 -2.01 2.26 4.04
CA ALA A 413 -2.23 3.57 4.62
C ALA A 413 -2.41 4.68 3.56
N MET A 414 -1.85 4.51 2.35
CA MET A 414 -2.01 5.45 1.23
C MET A 414 -3.31 5.21 0.45
N GLY A 415 -3.88 4.00 0.49
CA GLY A 415 -5.05 3.64 -0.31
C GLY A 415 -4.77 3.43 -1.82
N ASP A 416 -3.51 3.52 -2.26
CA ASP A 416 -3.10 3.28 -3.66
C ASP A 416 -2.88 1.78 -3.91
N VAL A 417 -3.97 1.02 -4.02
CA VAL A 417 -3.92 -0.39 -4.43
C VAL A 417 -3.87 -0.46 -5.96
N ARG A 418 -2.66 -0.57 -6.52
CA ARG A 418 -2.50 -0.69 -7.96
C ARG A 418 -2.87 -2.08 -8.45
N ILE A 419 -3.86 -2.12 -9.34
CA ILE A 419 -4.21 -3.30 -10.11
C ILE A 419 -3.35 -3.28 -11.38
N PRO A 420 -2.60 -4.35 -11.68
CA PRO A 420 -1.90 -4.45 -12.96
C PRO A 420 -2.92 -4.41 -14.11
N PRO A 421 -2.55 -3.94 -15.32
CA PRO A 421 -3.44 -4.00 -16.48
C PRO A 421 -3.98 -5.42 -16.65
N ILE A 422 -5.30 -5.56 -16.66
CA ILE A 422 -5.94 -6.86 -16.83
C ILE A 422 -5.76 -7.25 -18.31
N PRO A 423 -5.12 -8.39 -18.60
CA PRO A 423 -4.91 -8.84 -19.97
C PRO A 423 -6.23 -9.22 -20.66
N GLU A 424 -6.20 -9.33 -21.99
CA GLU A 424 -7.34 -9.83 -22.76
C GLU A 424 -7.74 -11.25 -22.31
N LYS A 425 -9.04 -11.54 -22.38
CA LYS A 425 -9.57 -12.84 -21.97
C LYS A 425 -9.07 -13.95 -22.89
N THR A 426 -8.50 -15.00 -22.32
CA THR A 426 -8.04 -16.19 -23.06
C THR A 426 -9.20 -17.07 -23.55
N GLY A 427 -10.41 -16.84 -23.03
CA GLY A 427 -11.58 -17.69 -23.26
C GLY A 427 -11.59 -18.98 -22.42
N LYS A 428 -10.57 -19.21 -21.59
CA LYS A 428 -10.43 -20.40 -20.75
C LYS A 428 -10.95 -20.17 -19.33
N LYS A 429 -11.63 -21.18 -18.79
CA LYS A 429 -12.25 -21.15 -17.45
C LYS A 429 -11.52 -22.07 -16.48
N VAL A 430 -11.24 -21.57 -15.28
CA VAL A 430 -10.58 -22.36 -14.21
C VAL A 430 -11.39 -22.31 -12.92
N ALA A 431 -11.68 -23.48 -12.36
CA ALA A 431 -12.26 -23.61 -11.03
C ALA A 431 -11.15 -23.80 -9.99
N VAL A 432 -11.19 -23.03 -8.91
CA VAL A 432 -10.27 -23.12 -7.77
C VAL A 432 -11.07 -23.55 -6.55
N VAL A 433 -10.75 -24.71 -5.98
CA VAL A 433 -11.47 -25.28 -4.85
C VAL A 433 -10.71 -25.00 -3.55
N GLY A 434 -11.27 -24.13 -2.72
CA GLY A 434 -10.70 -23.62 -1.47
C GLY A 434 -10.10 -22.22 -1.62
N ALA A 435 -10.55 -21.27 -0.80
CA ALA A 435 -10.06 -19.89 -0.76
C ALA A 435 -8.94 -19.68 0.26
N GLY A 436 -8.12 -20.70 0.51
CA GLY A 436 -6.91 -20.57 1.32
C GLY A 436 -5.76 -19.89 0.56
N PRO A 437 -4.57 -19.76 1.17
CA PRO A 437 -3.40 -19.13 0.55
C PRO A 437 -3.04 -19.69 -0.83
N ALA A 438 -3.11 -21.02 -1.00
CA ALA A 438 -2.83 -21.67 -2.28
C ALA A 438 -3.85 -21.26 -3.36
N GLY A 439 -5.15 -21.35 -3.05
CA GLY A 439 -6.23 -21.02 -3.98
C GLY A 439 -6.25 -19.54 -4.37
N LEU A 440 -6.10 -18.63 -3.40
CA LEU A 440 -5.99 -17.20 -3.67
C LEU A 440 -4.78 -16.87 -4.56
N THR A 441 -3.66 -17.55 -4.34
CA THR A 441 -2.46 -17.39 -5.19
C THR A 441 -2.72 -17.88 -6.61
N VAL A 442 -3.28 -19.08 -6.77
CA VAL A 442 -3.60 -19.65 -8.09
C VAL A 442 -4.55 -18.73 -8.84
N ALA A 443 -5.61 -18.26 -8.18
CA ALA A 443 -6.60 -17.43 -8.81
C ALA A 443 -6.04 -16.07 -9.23
N GLY A 444 -5.27 -15.41 -8.36
CA GLY A 444 -4.63 -14.14 -8.71
C GLY A 444 -3.63 -14.28 -9.86
N GLU A 445 -2.81 -15.33 -9.87
CA GLU A 445 -1.82 -15.56 -10.94
C GLU A 445 -2.48 -15.92 -12.28
N LEU A 446 -3.55 -16.70 -12.29
CA LEU A 446 -4.28 -17.04 -13.51
C LEU A 446 -5.11 -15.87 -14.05
N ALA A 447 -5.69 -15.04 -13.17
CA ALA A 447 -6.38 -13.82 -13.58
C ALA A 447 -5.43 -12.82 -14.26
N LYS A 448 -4.20 -12.67 -13.74
CA LYS A 448 -3.11 -11.88 -14.38
C LYS A 448 -2.67 -12.43 -15.75
N LYS A 449 -3.13 -13.62 -16.13
CA LYS A 449 -2.88 -14.25 -17.44
C LYS A 449 -4.11 -14.27 -18.35
N GLY A 450 -5.24 -13.71 -17.90
CA GLY A 450 -6.45 -13.52 -18.71
C GLY A 450 -7.46 -14.67 -18.66
N HIS A 451 -7.26 -15.66 -17.77
CA HIS A 451 -8.21 -16.75 -17.57
C HIS A 451 -9.42 -16.31 -16.72
N ASP A 452 -10.62 -16.83 -17.00
CA ASP A 452 -11.82 -16.61 -16.19
C ASP A 452 -11.80 -17.58 -14.99
N VAL A 453 -11.55 -17.05 -13.79
CA VAL A 453 -11.35 -17.86 -12.58
C VAL A 453 -12.51 -17.71 -11.61
N THR A 454 -13.03 -18.84 -11.13
CA THR A 454 -13.99 -18.90 -10.03
C THR A 454 -13.39 -19.69 -8.86
N ILE A 455 -13.34 -19.09 -7.68
CA ILE A 455 -13.03 -19.77 -6.42
C ILE A 455 -14.32 -20.28 -5.79
N PHE A 456 -14.31 -21.53 -5.32
CA PHE A 456 -15.36 -22.16 -4.54
C PHE A 456 -14.85 -22.40 -3.12
N GLU A 457 -15.49 -21.79 -2.12
CA GLU A 457 -15.12 -21.87 -0.71
C GLU A 457 -16.27 -22.47 0.09
N ALA A 458 -15.95 -23.41 0.98
CA ALA A 458 -16.94 -24.13 1.78
C ALA A 458 -17.54 -23.28 2.89
N LEU A 459 -16.74 -22.38 3.49
CA LEU A 459 -17.19 -21.50 4.56
C LEU A 459 -17.79 -20.20 4.01
N HIS A 460 -18.51 -19.48 4.87
CA HIS A 460 -19.12 -18.17 4.56
C HIS A 460 -18.10 -17.02 4.39
N LYS A 461 -16.78 -17.30 4.53
CA LYS A 461 -15.70 -16.33 4.35
C LYS A 461 -14.47 -16.95 3.67
N ALA A 462 -13.91 -16.22 2.71
CA ALA A 462 -12.66 -16.56 2.03
C ALA A 462 -11.42 -16.27 2.90
N GLY A 463 -10.36 -17.05 2.70
CA GLY A 463 -9.05 -16.91 3.35
C GLY A 463 -8.56 -18.17 4.08
N GLY A 464 -9.41 -19.18 4.26
CA GLY A 464 -9.05 -20.45 4.91
C GLY A 464 -8.46 -20.25 6.30
N VAL A 465 -7.32 -20.89 6.59
CA VAL A 465 -6.64 -20.80 7.90
C VAL A 465 -6.28 -19.37 8.30
N LEU A 466 -6.15 -18.45 7.33
CA LEU A 466 -5.89 -17.03 7.60
C LEU A 466 -7.07 -16.37 8.32
N VAL A 467 -8.29 -16.88 8.17
CA VAL A 467 -9.50 -16.38 8.83
C VAL A 467 -9.87 -17.20 10.05
N TYR A 468 -10.02 -18.52 9.92
CA TYR A 468 -10.52 -19.34 11.02
C TYR A 468 -9.43 -19.82 11.99
N GLY A 469 -8.16 -19.91 11.55
CA GLY A 469 -7.09 -20.53 12.31
C GLY A 469 -6.18 -19.54 13.04
N ILE A 470 -5.51 -18.68 12.28
CA ILE A 470 -4.55 -17.71 12.82
C ILE A 470 -5.32 -16.60 13.56
N PRO A 471 -5.05 -16.25 14.83
CA PRO A 471 -5.83 -15.24 15.54
C PRO A 471 -5.60 -13.78 15.08
N GLU A 472 -6.54 -12.90 15.40
CA GLU A 472 -6.52 -11.45 15.08
C GLU A 472 -5.25 -10.76 15.60
N PHE A 473 -4.76 -11.15 16.79
CA PHE A 473 -3.58 -10.55 17.41
C PHE A 473 -2.26 -10.88 16.69
N ARG A 474 -2.27 -11.83 15.74
CA ARG A 474 -1.14 -12.15 14.85
C ARG A 474 -1.41 -11.77 13.40
N LEU A 475 -2.65 -11.97 12.95
CA LEU A 475 -3.07 -11.64 11.59
C LEU A 475 -4.47 -11.00 11.63
N PRO A 476 -4.53 -9.65 11.61
CA PRO A 476 -5.78 -8.90 11.55
C PRO A 476 -6.65 -9.34 10.37
N LYS A 477 -7.95 -9.54 10.60
CA LYS A 477 -8.87 -10.06 9.56
C LYS A 477 -9.12 -9.05 8.46
N ALA A 478 -9.07 -7.77 8.80
CA ALA A 478 -9.14 -6.69 7.81
C ALA A 478 -8.03 -6.77 6.76
N ILE A 479 -6.86 -7.32 7.10
CA ILE A 479 -5.76 -7.50 6.15
C ILE A 479 -6.07 -8.64 5.18
N VAL A 480 -6.53 -9.78 5.72
CA VAL A 480 -6.92 -10.93 4.89
C VAL A 480 -8.05 -10.56 3.93
N GLN A 481 -9.07 -9.84 4.41
CA GLN A 481 -10.17 -9.38 3.58
C GLN A 481 -9.68 -8.51 2.42
N ARG A 482 -8.76 -7.59 2.66
CA ARG A 482 -8.24 -6.73 1.59
C ARG A 482 -7.43 -7.47 0.54
N GLU A 483 -6.71 -8.51 0.93
CA GLU A 483 -6.03 -9.38 -0.03
C GLU A 483 -7.03 -10.18 -0.88
N VAL A 484 -8.15 -10.61 -0.27
CA VAL A 484 -9.27 -11.21 -1.01
C VAL A 484 -9.88 -10.18 -1.97
N ASP A 485 -10.17 -8.96 -1.50
CA ASP A 485 -10.72 -7.87 -2.33
C ASP A 485 -9.77 -7.52 -3.50
N TYR A 486 -8.46 -7.59 -3.29
CA TYR A 486 -7.46 -7.41 -4.34
C TYR A 486 -7.57 -8.50 -5.41
N VAL A 487 -7.75 -9.76 -5.02
CA VAL A 487 -7.94 -10.88 -5.95
C VAL A 487 -9.26 -10.72 -6.71
N GLU A 488 -10.35 -10.29 -6.07
CA GLU A 488 -11.62 -9.99 -6.75
C GLU A 488 -11.48 -8.84 -7.76
N LYS A 489 -10.71 -7.80 -7.41
CA LYS A 489 -10.38 -6.69 -8.32
C LYS A 489 -9.58 -7.11 -9.56
N LEU A 490 -8.91 -8.26 -9.54
CA LEU A 490 -8.29 -8.86 -10.74
C LEU A 490 -9.33 -9.54 -11.67
N GLY A 491 -10.60 -9.58 -11.29
CA GLY A 491 -11.70 -10.20 -12.04
C GLY A 491 -12.03 -11.63 -11.61
N VAL A 492 -11.45 -12.12 -10.51
CA VAL A 492 -11.76 -13.43 -9.94
C VAL A 492 -13.13 -13.40 -9.26
N LYS A 493 -13.96 -14.42 -9.50
CA LYS A 493 -15.24 -14.61 -8.82
C LYS A 493 -15.05 -15.50 -7.59
N ILE A 494 -15.61 -15.14 -6.45
CA ILE A 494 -15.55 -15.97 -5.24
C ILE A 494 -16.97 -16.39 -4.84
N LYS A 495 -17.19 -17.70 -4.75
CA LYS A 495 -18.44 -18.31 -4.29
C LYS A 495 -18.21 -19.00 -2.96
N VAL A 496 -18.69 -18.37 -1.89
CA VAL A 496 -18.70 -18.94 -0.54
C VAL A 496 -19.84 -19.96 -0.38
N ASP A 497 -19.90 -20.63 0.78
CA ASP A 497 -20.93 -21.61 1.14
C ASP A 497 -21.11 -22.74 0.11
N THR A 498 -20.04 -23.09 -0.60
CA THR A 498 -20.05 -24.10 -1.67
C THR A 498 -19.08 -25.24 -1.35
N ILE A 499 -19.62 -26.39 -0.98
CA ILE A 499 -18.84 -27.57 -0.58
C ILE A 499 -18.66 -28.49 -1.80
N ILE A 500 -17.49 -28.44 -2.43
CA ILE A 500 -17.16 -29.35 -3.53
C ILE A 500 -17.01 -30.80 -2.99
N GLY A 501 -17.75 -31.72 -3.60
CA GLY A 501 -17.99 -33.09 -3.15
C GLY A 501 -19.34 -33.29 -2.46
N GLN A 502 -20.13 -32.24 -2.26
CA GLN A 502 -21.50 -32.31 -1.73
C GLN A 502 -22.47 -31.40 -2.51
N THR A 503 -22.24 -30.08 -2.48
CA THR A 503 -23.05 -29.09 -3.20
C THR A 503 -22.94 -29.23 -4.71
N THR A 504 -21.73 -29.56 -5.18
CA THR A 504 -21.43 -29.95 -6.57
C THR A 504 -20.16 -30.80 -6.57
N THR A 505 -19.86 -31.52 -7.65
CA THR A 505 -18.68 -32.40 -7.75
C THR A 505 -17.62 -31.88 -8.75
N VAL A 506 -16.43 -32.47 -8.74
CA VAL A 506 -15.37 -32.14 -9.72
C VAL A 506 -15.83 -32.46 -11.16
N ASP A 507 -16.58 -33.54 -11.34
CA ASP A 507 -17.16 -33.91 -12.65
C ASP A 507 -18.19 -32.89 -13.13
N GLU A 508 -19.11 -32.47 -12.25
CA GLU A 508 -20.09 -31.43 -12.58
C GLU A 508 -19.45 -30.07 -12.89
N LEU A 509 -18.31 -29.73 -12.26
CA LEU A 509 -17.54 -28.55 -12.63
C LEU A 509 -17.01 -28.66 -14.07
N PHE A 510 -16.50 -29.82 -14.49
CA PHE A 510 -16.15 -30.01 -15.90
C PHE A 510 -17.37 -29.87 -16.82
N GLU A 511 -18.52 -30.42 -16.44
CA GLU A 511 -19.79 -30.29 -17.20
C GLU A 511 -20.28 -28.84 -17.30
N GLN A 512 -20.02 -28.01 -16.28
CA GLN A 512 -20.27 -26.56 -16.29
C GLN A 512 -19.31 -25.77 -17.21
N GLY A 513 -18.36 -26.46 -17.85
CA GLY A 513 -17.45 -25.89 -18.84
C GLY A 513 -16.17 -25.29 -18.29
N TYR A 514 -15.73 -25.71 -17.09
CA TYR A 514 -14.37 -25.38 -16.62
C TYR A 514 -13.33 -26.23 -17.36
N ASP A 515 -12.29 -25.60 -17.93
CA ASP A 515 -11.24 -26.29 -18.69
C ASP A 515 -10.18 -26.95 -17.77
N ALA A 516 -10.01 -26.42 -16.56
CA ALA A 516 -9.09 -26.95 -15.55
C ALA A 516 -9.61 -26.68 -14.13
N ILE A 517 -9.19 -27.52 -13.19
CA ILE A 517 -9.58 -27.43 -11.77
C ILE A 517 -8.33 -27.49 -10.90
N PHE A 518 -8.21 -26.58 -9.94
CA PHE A 518 -7.18 -26.61 -8.91
C PHE A 518 -7.80 -26.94 -7.54
N ILE A 519 -7.24 -27.90 -6.83
CA ILE A 519 -7.67 -28.33 -5.49
C ILE A 519 -6.68 -27.79 -4.44
N GLY A 520 -7.16 -26.87 -3.61
CA GLY A 520 -6.42 -26.21 -2.53
C GLY A 520 -7.16 -26.23 -1.19
N THR A 521 -7.88 -27.32 -0.89
CA THR A 521 -8.75 -27.47 0.29
C THR A 521 -7.99 -27.60 1.62
N GLY A 522 -6.67 -27.77 1.58
CA GLY A 522 -5.81 -27.90 2.76
C GLY A 522 -6.00 -29.21 3.53
N ALA A 523 -5.53 -29.23 4.78
CA ALA A 523 -5.60 -30.39 5.68
C ALA A 523 -6.33 -30.00 6.98
N GLY A 524 -7.66 -29.85 6.92
CA GLY A 524 -8.47 -29.29 7.99
C GLY A 524 -9.14 -30.29 8.96
N LEU A 525 -8.93 -31.60 8.80
CA LEU A 525 -9.55 -32.63 9.65
C LEU A 525 -8.71 -32.83 10.93
N PRO A 526 -9.20 -32.54 12.15
CA PRO A 526 -8.39 -32.62 13.35
C PRO A 526 -8.03 -34.06 13.71
N TYR A 527 -6.81 -34.25 14.25
CA TYR A 527 -6.45 -35.50 14.93
C TYR A 527 -6.73 -35.40 16.43
N PHE A 528 -7.18 -36.52 16.98
CA PHE A 528 -7.40 -36.74 18.41
C PHE A 528 -6.36 -37.71 18.96
N MET A 529 -6.10 -37.65 20.26
CA MET A 529 -5.10 -38.43 20.99
C MET A 529 -5.48 -39.91 21.08
N ASN A 530 -6.78 -40.22 21.00
CA ASN A 530 -7.36 -41.55 21.21
C ASN A 530 -7.08 -42.09 22.62
N ILE A 531 -7.28 -41.25 23.63
CA ILE A 531 -7.12 -41.61 25.04
C ILE A 531 -8.47 -41.64 25.77
N PRO A 532 -8.59 -42.39 26.89
CA PRO A 532 -9.82 -42.38 27.68
C PRO A 532 -10.21 -40.97 28.14
N GLY A 533 -11.51 -40.66 28.07
CA GLY A 533 -12.06 -39.38 28.51
C GLY A 533 -11.97 -38.23 27.49
N GLU A 534 -11.43 -38.45 26.29
CA GLU A 534 -11.26 -37.40 25.27
C GLU A 534 -12.59 -36.76 24.77
N ASN A 535 -13.74 -37.39 25.03
CA ASN A 535 -15.07 -36.88 24.67
C ASN A 535 -15.79 -36.16 25.83
N LEU A 536 -15.11 -35.86 26.94
CA LEU A 536 -15.70 -35.13 28.07
C LEU A 536 -15.99 -33.67 27.71
N ASN A 537 -16.97 -33.05 28.41
CA ASN A 537 -17.27 -31.63 28.25
C ASN A 537 -16.07 -30.78 28.66
N GLY A 538 -15.69 -29.82 27.81
CA GLY A 538 -14.49 -29.00 28.00
C GLY A 538 -13.26 -29.48 27.23
N VAL A 539 -13.34 -30.64 26.55
CA VAL A 539 -12.33 -31.03 25.55
C VAL A 539 -12.71 -30.45 24.19
N TYR A 540 -11.77 -29.75 23.57
CA TYR A 540 -11.89 -29.16 22.23
C TYR A 540 -10.81 -29.71 21.31
N SER A 541 -11.13 -29.85 20.02
CA SER A 541 -10.10 -29.76 18.99
C SER A 541 -9.65 -28.31 18.85
N ALA A 542 -8.37 -28.07 18.54
CA ALA A 542 -7.90 -26.71 18.27
C ALA A 542 -8.65 -26.08 17.08
N ASN A 543 -9.08 -26.89 16.11
CA ASN A 543 -9.89 -26.45 14.98
C ASN A 543 -11.22 -25.84 15.45
N GLU A 544 -11.96 -26.54 16.31
CA GLU A 544 -13.20 -26.02 16.86
C GLU A 544 -12.96 -24.75 17.69
N PHE A 545 -12.02 -24.82 18.65
CA PHE A 545 -11.75 -23.73 19.57
C PHE A 545 -11.35 -22.44 18.83
N LEU A 546 -10.42 -22.54 17.87
CA LEU A 546 -9.97 -21.41 17.08
C LEU A 546 -11.03 -20.95 16.08
N THR A 547 -11.85 -21.84 15.51
CA THR A 547 -12.95 -21.41 14.63
C THR A 547 -14.01 -20.62 15.41
N ARG A 548 -14.39 -21.08 16.60
CA ARG A 548 -15.27 -20.33 17.51
C ARG A 548 -14.69 -18.97 17.85
N ALA A 549 -13.41 -18.94 18.25
CA ALA A 549 -12.75 -17.69 18.64
C ALA A 549 -12.56 -16.73 17.45
N ASN A 550 -12.05 -17.20 16.31
CA ASN A 550 -11.60 -16.33 15.22
C ASN A 550 -12.66 -16.06 14.17
N LEU A 551 -13.29 -17.12 13.63
CA LEU A 551 -14.29 -16.98 12.56
C LEU A 551 -15.61 -16.46 13.14
N MET A 552 -16.04 -17.04 14.26
CA MET A 552 -17.31 -16.73 14.90
C MET A 552 -17.20 -15.63 15.97
N LYS A 553 -15.99 -15.14 16.26
CA LYS A 553 -15.71 -14.08 17.23
C LYS A 553 -16.31 -14.31 18.62
N ALA A 554 -16.25 -15.55 19.10
CA ALA A 554 -16.82 -15.93 20.39
C ALA A 554 -16.23 -15.16 21.60
N TYR A 555 -15.06 -14.51 21.45
CA TYR A 555 -14.51 -13.61 22.48
C TYR A 555 -15.28 -12.29 22.65
N LEU A 556 -16.20 -11.98 21.75
CA LEU A 556 -17.12 -10.83 21.83
C LEU A 556 -18.53 -11.23 22.29
N PHE A 557 -18.75 -12.48 22.69
CA PHE A 557 -20.06 -12.90 23.20
C PHE A 557 -20.51 -12.02 24.39
N PRO A 558 -21.78 -11.54 24.44
CA PRO A 558 -22.92 -11.91 23.57
C PRO A 558 -23.16 -11.00 22.35
N GLU A 559 -22.21 -10.13 21.96
CA GLU A 559 -22.34 -9.34 20.72
C GLU A 559 -22.38 -10.26 19.48
N TYR A 560 -21.60 -11.35 19.53
CA TYR A 560 -21.68 -12.45 18.59
C TYR A 560 -22.31 -13.67 19.27
N ASP A 561 -23.19 -14.38 18.57
CA ASP A 561 -24.05 -15.42 19.17
C ASP A 561 -23.31 -16.71 19.53
N THR A 562 -22.13 -16.96 18.95
CA THR A 562 -21.41 -18.21 19.17
C THR A 562 -20.69 -18.19 20.52
N PRO A 563 -20.97 -19.12 21.45
CA PRO A 563 -20.26 -19.19 22.71
C PRO A 563 -18.94 -19.97 22.59
N VAL A 564 -18.03 -19.70 23.52
CA VAL A 564 -16.83 -20.49 23.81
C VAL A 564 -16.68 -20.66 25.32
N ARG A 565 -16.28 -21.84 25.80
CA ARG A 565 -16.04 -22.06 27.22
C ARG A 565 -14.77 -21.34 27.66
N VAL A 566 -14.91 -20.41 28.58
CA VAL A 566 -13.79 -19.80 29.30
C VAL A 566 -13.43 -20.71 30.48
N GLY A 567 -12.26 -21.34 30.42
CA GLY A 567 -11.71 -22.16 31.51
C GLY A 567 -10.75 -21.34 32.37
N SER A 568 -10.69 -21.63 33.67
CA SER A 568 -9.72 -21.00 34.58
C SER A 568 -8.33 -21.65 34.43
N ARG A 569 -8.29 -22.96 34.14
CA ARG A 569 -7.06 -23.75 34.02
C ARG A 569 -7.09 -24.57 32.73
N VAL A 570 -6.41 -24.08 31.71
CA VAL A 570 -6.48 -24.67 30.36
C VAL A 570 -5.22 -25.48 30.05
N ALA A 571 -5.38 -26.71 29.57
CA ALA A 571 -4.28 -27.48 28.96
C ALA A 571 -4.37 -27.44 27.43
N VAL A 572 -3.29 -27.06 26.76
CA VAL A 572 -3.16 -27.11 25.31
C VAL A 572 -2.14 -28.18 24.94
N ILE A 573 -2.56 -29.18 24.18
CA ILE A 573 -1.74 -30.34 23.83
C ILE A 573 -1.08 -30.12 22.46
N GLY A 574 0.22 -29.84 22.44
CA GLY A 574 0.96 -29.61 21.21
C GLY A 574 2.11 -28.61 21.38
N GLY A 575 2.90 -28.44 20.31
CA GLY A 575 4.05 -27.52 20.30
C GLY A 575 4.22 -26.71 19.02
N GLY A 576 3.24 -26.75 18.12
CA GLY A 576 3.24 -25.97 16.86
C GLY A 576 2.50 -24.64 16.98
N ASN A 577 2.44 -23.89 15.90
CA ASN A 577 1.77 -22.58 15.86
C ASN A 577 0.30 -22.65 16.30
N VAL A 578 -0.42 -23.70 15.91
CA VAL A 578 -1.81 -23.92 16.33
C VAL A 578 -1.93 -24.04 17.86
N ALA A 579 -0.96 -24.69 18.51
CA ALA A 579 -0.94 -24.81 19.97
C ALA A 579 -0.62 -23.46 20.64
N MET A 580 0.33 -22.68 20.08
CA MET A 580 0.61 -21.32 20.56
C MET A 580 -0.61 -20.42 20.44
N ASP A 581 -1.28 -20.46 19.28
CA ASP A 581 -2.46 -19.66 18.99
C ASP A 581 -3.59 -20.00 19.97
N ALA A 582 -3.88 -21.29 20.16
CA ALA A 582 -4.88 -21.74 21.12
C ALA A 582 -4.56 -21.31 22.55
N ALA A 583 -3.32 -21.49 23.01
CA ALA A 583 -2.90 -21.11 24.36
C ALA A 583 -3.04 -19.58 24.60
N ARG A 584 -2.63 -18.78 23.63
CA ARG A 584 -2.69 -17.31 23.70
C ARG A 584 -4.11 -16.76 23.58
N VAL A 585 -4.98 -17.44 22.83
CA VAL A 585 -6.43 -17.16 22.83
C VAL A 585 -7.04 -17.50 24.18
N SER A 586 -6.73 -18.66 24.77
CA SER A 586 -7.21 -19.02 26.12
C SER A 586 -6.81 -18.01 27.17
N LYS A 587 -5.57 -17.50 27.11
CA LYS A 587 -5.11 -16.45 28.04
C LYS A 587 -5.93 -15.17 27.90
N ARG A 588 -6.25 -14.77 26.66
CA ARG A 588 -7.06 -13.57 26.34
C ARG A 588 -8.54 -13.70 26.69
N LEU A 589 -9.06 -14.92 26.70
CA LEU A 589 -10.41 -15.20 27.17
C LEU A 589 -10.53 -15.11 28.70
N GLY A 590 -9.42 -14.97 29.43
CA GLY A 590 -9.41 -14.78 30.88
C GLY A 590 -8.95 -15.99 31.69
N ALA A 591 -8.26 -16.96 31.08
CA ALA A 591 -7.71 -18.10 31.83
C ALA A 591 -6.61 -17.64 32.82
N ASP A 592 -6.73 -18.08 34.08
CA ASP A 592 -5.73 -17.82 35.11
C ASP A 592 -4.42 -18.53 34.77
N HIS A 593 -4.51 -19.83 34.46
CA HIS A 593 -3.38 -20.68 34.10
C HIS A 593 -3.60 -21.33 32.74
N VAL A 594 -2.57 -21.27 31.89
CA VAL A 594 -2.55 -21.95 30.60
C VAL A 594 -1.29 -22.80 30.53
N TYR A 595 -1.47 -24.12 30.44
CA TYR A 595 -0.40 -25.09 30.34
C TYR A 595 -0.25 -25.56 28.89
N LEU A 596 0.92 -25.36 28.31
CA LEU A 596 1.27 -25.95 27.02
C LEU A 596 1.98 -27.29 27.25
N ILE A 597 1.27 -28.39 27.01
CA ILE A 597 1.77 -29.76 27.22
C ILE A 597 2.38 -30.26 25.92
N TYR A 598 3.70 -30.48 25.93
CA TYR A 598 4.43 -30.92 24.75
C TYR A 598 5.34 -32.10 25.05
N ARG A 599 5.18 -33.17 24.26
CA ARG A 599 5.91 -34.43 24.45
C ARG A 599 7.41 -34.38 24.18
N ARG A 600 7.94 -33.30 23.60
CA ARG A 600 9.39 -33.14 23.31
C ARG A 600 9.96 -31.93 24.03
N SER A 601 11.24 -31.63 23.80
CA SER A 601 11.88 -30.45 24.37
C SER A 601 11.63 -29.20 23.53
N ARG A 602 12.11 -28.07 24.03
CA ARG A 602 12.00 -26.77 23.34
C ARG A 602 12.66 -26.76 21.97
N ALA A 603 13.78 -27.46 21.81
CA ALA A 603 14.53 -27.48 20.56
C ALA A 603 13.77 -28.16 19.41
N GLU A 604 12.85 -29.08 19.72
CA GLU A 604 12.04 -29.78 18.71
C GLU A 604 10.70 -29.08 18.40
N MET A 605 10.38 -27.96 19.06
CA MET A 605 9.12 -27.25 18.86
C MET A 605 9.03 -26.68 17.44
N PRO A 606 7.99 -27.04 16.67
CA PRO A 606 7.82 -26.53 15.30
C PRO A 606 7.16 -25.15 15.23
N ALA A 607 6.79 -24.55 16.37
CA ALA A 607 6.23 -23.19 16.39
C ALA A 607 7.29 -22.14 16.01
N ARG A 608 6.82 -21.05 15.42
CA ARG A 608 7.62 -19.87 15.07
C ARG A 608 8.20 -19.27 16.34
N ALA A 609 9.49 -18.93 16.31
CA ALA A 609 10.23 -18.55 17.52
C ALA A 609 9.66 -17.29 18.19
N GLU A 610 9.22 -16.31 17.38
CA GLU A 610 8.57 -15.07 17.86
C GLU A 610 7.28 -15.38 18.64
N GLU A 611 6.49 -16.37 18.21
CA GLU A 611 5.23 -16.73 18.88
C GLU A 611 5.46 -17.48 20.19
N VAL A 612 6.52 -18.30 20.25
CA VAL A 612 6.93 -18.96 21.49
C VAL A 612 7.36 -17.91 22.51
N HIS A 613 8.18 -16.93 22.09
CA HIS A 613 8.60 -15.84 22.96
C HIS A 613 7.41 -15.01 23.46
N HIS A 614 6.47 -14.66 22.57
CA HIS A 614 5.27 -13.93 22.99
C HIS A 614 4.40 -14.72 23.96
N ALA A 615 4.29 -16.04 23.78
CA ALA A 615 3.54 -16.90 24.69
C ALA A 615 4.15 -16.91 26.10
N GLU A 616 5.47 -16.91 26.21
CA GLU A 616 6.17 -16.85 27.51
C GLU A 616 5.99 -15.51 28.21
N GLU A 617 6.13 -14.40 27.47
CA GLU A 617 5.88 -13.05 27.99
C GLU A 617 4.43 -12.86 28.46
N GLU A 618 3.49 -13.59 27.85
CA GLU A 618 2.07 -13.60 28.22
C GLU A 618 1.76 -14.55 29.40
N GLY A 619 2.78 -15.25 29.93
CA GLY A 619 2.68 -16.11 31.12
C GLY A 619 2.16 -17.51 30.86
N ILE A 620 2.27 -18.04 29.63
CA ILE A 620 1.93 -19.43 29.32
C ILE A 620 2.98 -20.37 29.92
N GLU A 621 2.54 -21.41 30.63
CA GLU A 621 3.41 -22.36 31.31
C GLU A 621 3.73 -23.56 30.41
N PHE A 622 5.00 -23.72 30.03
CA PHE A 622 5.44 -24.81 29.18
C PHE A 622 5.71 -26.08 30.00
N ARG A 623 4.93 -27.13 29.79
CA ARG A 623 5.13 -28.48 30.32
C ARG A 623 5.76 -29.35 29.23
N LEU A 624 7.05 -29.16 29.04
CA LEU A 624 7.88 -29.90 28.08
C LEU A 624 8.18 -31.32 28.57
N LEU A 625 8.48 -32.23 27.63
CA LEU A 625 8.70 -33.64 27.92
C LEU A 625 7.54 -34.26 28.71
N THR A 626 6.31 -33.91 28.33
CA THR A 626 5.09 -34.38 28.99
C THR A 626 4.08 -34.84 27.94
N ALA A 627 3.48 -36.01 28.13
CA ALA A 627 2.45 -36.55 27.24
C ALA A 627 1.19 -36.96 28.01
N PRO A 628 0.00 -36.68 27.48
CA PRO A 628 -1.25 -37.07 28.13
C PRO A 628 -1.55 -38.57 27.98
N VAL A 629 -2.15 -39.16 29.02
CA VAL A 629 -2.48 -40.59 29.13
C VAL A 629 -3.99 -40.81 29.21
N ARG A 630 -4.71 -39.99 29.98
CA ARG A 630 -6.18 -39.97 30.02
C ARG A 630 -6.72 -38.63 30.53
N VAL A 631 -7.94 -38.30 30.15
CA VAL A 631 -8.69 -37.16 30.67
C VAL A 631 -9.56 -37.63 31.84
N ILE A 632 -9.59 -36.85 32.91
CA ILE A 632 -10.33 -37.15 34.15
C ILE A 632 -11.54 -36.23 34.21
N GLY A 633 -12.73 -36.84 34.27
CA GLY A 633 -14.01 -36.14 34.40
C GLY A 633 -14.52 -36.07 35.84
N ASP A 634 -15.43 -35.15 36.10
CA ASP A 634 -16.29 -35.15 37.29
C ASP A 634 -17.57 -35.98 37.07
N GLU A 635 -18.45 -36.01 38.08
CA GLU A 635 -19.72 -36.75 38.06
C GLU A 635 -20.71 -36.23 37.02
N GLN A 636 -20.55 -34.99 36.54
CA GLN A 636 -21.39 -34.35 35.52
C GLN A 636 -20.81 -34.48 34.11
N GLY A 637 -19.68 -35.19 33.95
CA GLY A 637 -19.02 -35.40 32.67
C GLY A 637 -18.17 -34.21 32.20
N TRP A 638 -17.78 -33.30 33.10
CA TRP A 638 -16.87 -32.19 32.79
C TRP A 638 -15.43 -32.53 33.12
N VAL A 639 -14.49 -31.99 32.34
CA VAL A 639 -13.06 -32.12 32.61
C VAL A 639 -12.74 -31.52 33.99
N LYS A 640 -12.01 -32.30 34.80
CA LYS A 640 -11.47 -31.91 36.11
C LYS A 640 -9.94 -31.98 36.16
N GLY A 641 -9.34 -32.77 35.27
CA GLY A 641 -7.89 -32.88 35.16
C GLY A 641 -7.45 -33.75 33.98
N ILE A 642 -6.14 -33.77 33.75
CA ILE A 642 -5.50 -34.62 32.75
C ILE A 642 -4.33 -35.38 33.38
N GLU A 643 -4.33 -36.70 33.26
CA GLU A 643 -3.19 -37.51 33.67
C GLU A 643 -2.14 -37.49 32.58
N CYS A 644 -0.90 -37.20 32.96
CA CYS A 644 0.24 -37.11 32.06
C CYS A 644 1.40 -37.97 32.56
N VAL A 645 2.26 -38.37 31.63
CA VAL A 645 3.53 -39.09 31.89
C VAL A 645 4.71 -38.22 31.45
N LYS A 646 5.84 -38.32 32.15
CA LYS A 646 7.09 -37.66 31.74
C LYS A 646 7.75 -38.45 30.61
N MET A 647 8.39 -37.72 29.70
CA MET A 647 9.12 -38.25 28.57
C MET A 647 10.62 -37.99 28.73
N GLU A 648 11.43 -38.81 28.09
CA GLU A 648 12.83 -38.53 27.77
C GLU A 648 13.04 -38.55 26.25
N LEU A 649 14.12 -37.93 25.78
CA LEU A 649 14.43 -37.90 24.35
C LEU A 649 15.30 -39.11 23.97
N GLY A 650 14.80 -39.95 23.07
CA GLY A 650 15.55 -41.00 22.38
C GLY A 650 16.23 -40.49 21.10
N GLU A 651 16.43 -41.41 20.16
CA GLU A 651 17.04 -41.13 18.86
C GLU A 651 16.16 -40.27 17.94
N PRO A 652 16.75 -39.49 17.01
CA PRO A 652 16.01 -38.77 15.97
C PRO A 652 15.05 -39.66 15.16
N ASP A 653 13.86 -39.14 14.86
CA ASP A 653 12.91 -39.73 13.92
C ASP A 653 13.23 -39.34 12.46
N ALA A 654 12.40 -39.81 11.51
CA ALA A 654 12.56 -39.50 10.09
C ALA A 654 12.42 -38.00 9.74
N SER A 655 11.86 -37.19 10.65
CA SER A 655 11.83 -35.72 10.53
C SER A 655 13.07 -35.04 11.13
N GLY A 656 14.04 -35.82 11.63
CA GLY A 656 15.25 -35.33 12.30
C GLY A 656 15.05 -34.92 13.75
N ARG A 657 13.84 -35.07 14.31
CA ARG A 657 13.51 -34.66 15.69
C ARG A 657 13.59 -35.86 16.62
N ARG A 658 14.17 -35.68 17.82
CA ARG A 658 14.31 -36.77 18.80
C ARG A 658 12.95 -37.34 19.21
N ARG A 659 12.85 -38.67 19.23
CA ARG A 659 11.63 -39.39 19.62
C ARG A 659 11.40 -39.26 21.12
N PRO A 660 10.17 -38.99 21.57
CA PRO A 660 9.84 -39.05 22.98
C PRO A 660 9.68 -40.52 23.42
N VAL A 661 10.26 -40.88 24.55
CA VAL A 661 10.17 -42.20 25.19
C VAL A 661 9.60 -42.01 26.59
N GLU A 662 8.62 -42.82 26.96
CA GLU A 662 7.95 -42.70 28.27
C GLU A 662 8.86 -43.13 29.42
N ILE A 663 8.92 -42.31 30.47
CA ILE A 663 9.54 -42.67 31.74
C ILE A 663 8.48 -43.39 32.58
N LYS A 664 8.58 -44.72 32.67
CA LYS A 664 7.62 -45.55 33.41
C LYS A 664 7.50 -45.10 34.88
N GLY A 665 6.27 -45.07 35.40
CA GLY A 665 5.99 -44.70 36.79
C GLY A 665 6.06 -43.19 37.09
N SER A 666 6.19 -42.34 36.07
CA SER A 666 6.24 -40.87 36.23
C SER A 666 4.89 -40.17 36.07
N ASN A 667 3.80 -40.93 36.10
CA ASN A 667 2.44 -40.45 35.94
C ASN A 667 2.09 -39.42 37.03
N HIS A 668 1.45 -38.33 36.63
CA HIS A 668 0.97 -37.28 37.51
C HIS A 668 -0.26 -36.62 36.89
N VAL A 669 -1.09 -36.00 37.73
CA VAL A 669 -2.30 -35.31 37.29
C VAL A 669 -2.05 -33.81 37.27
N ILE A 670 -2.51 -33.15 36.21
CA ILE A 670 -2.57 -31.70 36.10
C ILE A 670 -4.04 -31.30 36.16
N ASP A 671 -4.40 -30.49 37.16
CA ASP A 671 -5.78 -30.01 37.31
C ASP A 671 -6.10 -28.96 36.25
N VAL A 672 -7.10 -29.24 35.42
CA VAL A 672 -7.57 -28.40 34.32
C VAL A 672 -9.07 -28.54 34.15
N ASP A 673 -9.73 -27.52 33.62
CA ASP A 673 -11.17 -27.52 33.32
C ASP A 673 -11.48 -27.42 31.82
N VAL A 674 -10.46 -27.10 31.01
CA VAL A 674 -10.54 -27.11 29.55
C VAL A 674 -9.28 -27.75 28.97
N ILE A 675 -9.44 -28.60 27.96
CA ILE A 675 -8.35 -29.23 27.21
C ILE A 675 -8.52 -28.90 25.73
N ILE A 676 -7.45 -28.45 25.08
CA ILE A 676 -7.44 -28.11 23.65
C ILE A 676 -6.41 -28.99 22.94
N VAL A 677 -6.86 -29.82 22.01
CA VAL A 677 -6.04 -30.79 21.29
C VAL A 677 -5.49 -30.16 20.02
N ALA A 678 -4.18 -29.92 19.97
CA ALA A 678 -3.46 -29.25 18.88
C ALA A 678 -2.30 -30.11 18.32
N ILE A 679 -2.57 -31.40 18.10
CA ILE A 679 -1.55 -32.41 17.73
C ILE A 679 -1.36 -32.61 16.22
N GLY A 680 -2.09 -31.86 15.39
CA GLY A 680 -2.03 -31.94 13.93
C GLY A 680 -3.39 -32.16 13.30
N GLN A 681 -3.40 -32.15 11.97
CA GLN A 681 -4.60 -32.25 11.14
C GLN A 681 -4.29 -33.01 9.86
N GLY A 682 -5.32 -33.61 9.26
CA GLY A 682 -5.27 -34.39 8.03
C GLY A 682 -6.20 -33.86 6.94
N PRO A 683 -6.11 -34.45 5.73
CA PRO A 683 -6.98 -34.10 4.62
C PRO A 683 -8.42 -34.57 4.86
N ASN A 684 -9.40 -33.78 4.42
CA ASN A 684 -10.82 -34.13 4.52
C ASN A 684 -11.25 -34.95 3.28
N PRO A 685 -11.87 -36.15 3.45
CA PRO A 685 -12.19 -37.01 2.33
C PRO A 685 -13.36 -36.56 1.46
N ILE A 686 -14.19 -35.57 1.88
CA ILE A 686 -15.43 -35.18 1.19
C ILE A 686 -15.26 -34.97 -0.33
N LEU A 687 -14.22 -34.22 -0.72
CA LEU A 687 -13.93 -33.97 -2.13
C LEU A 687 -13.34 -35.21 -2.80
N THR A 688 -12.36 -35.84 -2.15
CA THR A 688 -11.61 -36.95 -2.75
C THR A 688 -12.44 -38.22 -2.91
N SER A 689 -13.45 -38.43 -2.06
CA SER A 689 -14.34 -39.60 -2.12
C SER A 689 -15.32 -39.55 -3.30
N THR A 690 -15.54 -38.37 -3.87
CA THR A 690 -16.45 -38.14 -5.01
C THR A 690 -15.70 -37.81 -6.30
N THR A 691 -14.36 -37.85 -6.28
CA THR A 691 -13.51 -37.51 -7.43
C THR A 691 -12.81 -38.76 -7.94
N GLU A 692 -13.42 -39.44 -8.91
CA GLU A 692 -12.81 -40.63 -9.54
C GLU A 692 -11.48 -40.30 -10.24
N GLY A 693 -10.57 -41.27 -10.31
CA GLY A 693 -9.29 -41.13 -11.01
C GLY A 693 -8.21 -40.34 -10.24
N LEU A 694 -8.46 -39.95 -9.00
CA LEU A 694 -7.51 -39.24 -8.14
C LEU A 694 -6.75 -40.20 -7.21
N LYS A 695 -5.42 -40.28 -7.38
CA LYS A 695 -4.53 -41.09 -6.53
C LYS A 695 -4.27 -40.37 -5.21
N LEU A 696 -4.40 -41.11 -4.12
CA LEU A 696 -4.15 -40.63 -2.77
C LEU A 696 -2.99 -41.39 -2.14
N ARG A 697 -2.24 -40.69 -1.29
CA ARG A 697 -1.24 -41.29 -0.40
C ARG A 697 -1.94 -42.06 0.73
N LYS A 698 -1.22 -42.91 1.45
CA LYS A 698 -1.73 -43.62 2.64
C LYS A 698 -2.29 -42.68 3.72
N THR A 699 -1.82 -41.44 3.76
CA THR A 699 -2.29 -40.40 4.69
C THR A 699 -3.61 -39.74 4.26
N GLY A 700 -4.15 -40.08 3.09
CA GLY A 700 -5.33 -39.46 2.47
C GLY A 700 -5.01 -38.21 1.64
N ASN A 701 -3.77 -37.75 1.61
CA ASN A 701 -3.36 -36.58 0.83
C ASN A 701 -3.36 -36.88 -0.67
N ILE A 702 -3.63 -35.87 -1.49
CA ILE A 702 -3.59 -36.02 -2.96
C ILE A 702 -2.14 -36.23 -3.40
N GLU A 703 -1.93 -37.22 -4.26
CA GLU A 703 -0.66 -37.38 -4.97
C GLU A 703 -0.61 -36.42 -6.16
N ALA A 704 0.30 -35.45 -6.09
CA ALA A 704 0.53 -34.47 -7.14
C ALA A 704 2.03 -34.30 -7.40
N ASP A 705 2.37 -33.96 -8.64
CA ASP A 705 3.73 -33.64 -9.05
C ASP A 705 4.24 -32.38 -8.29
N PRO A 706 5.41 -32.43 -7.63
CA PRO A 706 5.89 -31.32 -6.79
C PRO A 706 6.24 -30.02 -7.54
N GLU A 707 6.51 -30.10 -8.85
CA GLU A 707 6.93 -28.96 -9.65
C GLU A 707 5.79 -28.34 -10.46
N THR A 708 4.75 -29.11 -10.75
CA THR A 708 3.62 -28.68 -11.59
C THR A 708 2.27 -28.73 -10.88
N GLY A 709 2.14 -29.48 -9.80
CA GLY A 709 0.87 -29.72 -9.12
C GLY A 709 -0.10 -30.63 -9.88
N LYS A 710 0.32 -31.26 -11.00
CA LYS A 710 -0.52 -32.19 -11.77
C LYS A 710 -0.86 -33.42 -10.94
N THR A 711 -2.13 -33.81 -10.93
CA THR A 711 -2.59 -35.03 -10.24
C THR A 711 -2.64 -36.22 -11.21
N SER A 712 -3.12 -37.38 -10.76
CA SER A 712 -3.41 -38.50 -11.66
C SER A 712 -4.63 -38.28 -12.54
N ARG A 713 -5.50 -37.31 -12.23
CA ARG A 713 -6.69 -36.99 -13.01
C ARG A 713 -6.38 -35.84 -13.96
N LYS A 714 -6.53 -36.08 -15.27
CA LYS A 714 -6.26 -35.09 -16.31
C LYS A 714 -7.10 -33.83 -16.11
N GLY A 715 -6.48 -32.66 -16.25
CA GLY A 715 -7.13 -31.36 -16.05
C GLY A 715 -7.29 -30.95 -14.58
N VAL A 716 -6.89 -31.81 -13.62
CA VAL A 716 -6.99 -31.53 -12.18
C VAL A 716 -5.60 -31.38 -11.57
N PHE A 717 -5.38 -30.23 -10.96
CA PHE A 717 -4.17 -29.86 -10.25
C PHE A 717 -4.44 -29.78 -8.75
N ALA A 718 -3.42 -29.94 -7.91
CA ALA A 718 -3.53 -29.77 -6.47
C ALA A 718 -2.26 -29.13 -5.88
N GLY A 719 -2.42 -28.39 -4.79
CA GLY A 719 -1.30 -27.72 -4.13
C GLY A 719 -1.61 -27.23 -2.72
N GLY A 720 -0.55 -26.93 -1.96
CA GLY A 720 -0.65 -26.61 -0.54
C GLY A 720 -0.89 -27.83 0.34
N ASP A 721 -1.48 -27.61 1.51
CA ASP A 721 -1.53 -28.61 2.58
C ASP A 721 -2.32 -29.89 2.23
N ILE A 722 -3.19 -29.85 1.21
CA ILE A 722 -3.88 -31.05 0.70
C ILE A 722 -2.90 -32.05 0.06
N VAL A 723 -1.76 -31.58 -0.45
CA VAL A 723 -0.70 -32.41 -1.05
C VAL A 723 0.40 -32.72 -0.03
N THR A 724 0.89 -31.71 0.68
CA THR A 724 2.08 -31.83 1.55
C THR A 724 1.76 -32.24 2.98
N GLY A 725 0.50 -32.15 3.40
CA GLY A 725 0.15 -32.07 4.82
C GLY A 725 0.43 -30.68 5.38
N ALA A 726 0.09 -30.48 6.66
CA ALA A 726 0.20 -29.20 7.34
C ALA A 726 1.61 -28.59 7.21
N ALA A 727 1.68 -27.41 6.59
CA ALA A 727 2.94 -26.74 6.25
C ALA A 727 2.92 -25.26 6.71
N THR A 728 3.35 -24.35 5.84
CA THR A 728 3.33 -22.90 6.11
C THR A 728 2.60 -22.18 4.99
N VAL A 729 2.00 -21.03 5.32
CA VAL A 729 1.23 -20.19 4.37
C VAL A 729 2.01 -19.97 3.06
N ILE A 730 3.29 -19.60 3.17
CA ILE A 730 4.12 -19.30 1.99
C ILE A 730 4.50 -20.54 1.16
N LEU A 731 4.57 -21.73 1.76
CA LEU A 731 4.75 -22.97 1.00
C LEU A 731 3.49 -23.30 0.20
N ALA A 732 2.31 -23.07 0.79
CA ALA A 732 1.04 -23.21 0.07
C ALA A 732 0.94 -22.21 -1.10
N MET A 733 1.39 -20.97 -0.90
CA MET A 733 1.50 -19.99 -1.98
C MET A 733 2.51 -20.39 -3.06
N GLY A 734 3.70 -20.90 -2.66
CA GLY A 734 4.70 -21.41 -3.59
C GLY A 734 4.16 -22.55 -4.46
N ALA A 735 3.46 -23.51 -3.86
CA ALA A 735 2.77 -24.57 -4.58
C ALA A 735 1.68 -24.02 -5.53
N GLY A 736 0.90 -23.04 -5.06
CA GLY A 736 -0.10 -22.36 -5.88
C GLY A 736 0.51 -21.66 -7.10
N ARG A 737 1.64 -20.96 -6.94
CA ARG A 737 2.33 -20.29 -8.05
C ARG A 737 2.85 -21.27 -9.10
N LYS A 738 3.44 -22.38 -8.66
CA LYS A 738 3.86 -23.48 -9.55
C LYS A 738 2.68 -24.09 -10.31
N ALA A 739 1.59 -24.38 -9.60
CA ALA A 739 0.37 -24.92 -10.20
C ALA A 739 -0.25 -23.94 -11.21
N ALA A 740 -0.31 -22.64 -10.91
CA ALA A 740 -0.81 -21.62 -11.83
C ALA A 740 0.02 -21.52 -13.12
N ALA A 741 1.35 -21.69 -13.03
CA ALA A 741 2.21 -21.76 -14.20
C ALA A 741 1.88 -23.00 -15.06
N ALA A 742 1.73 -24.17 -14.43
CA ALA A 742 1.42 -25.41 -15.13
C ALA A 742 0.00 -25.46 -15.72
N ILE A 743 -0.99 -24.89 -15.03
CA ILE A 743 -2.38 -24.76 -15.53
C ILE A 743 -2.40 -23.91 -16.79
N ASP A 744 -1.75 -22.75 -16.76
CA ASP A 744 -1.66 -21.86 -17.92
C ASP A 744 -0.98 -22.54 -19.13
N GLU A 745 0.13 -23.25 -18.89
CA GLU A 745 0.80 -24.01 -19.94
C GLU A 745 -0.11 -25.11 -20.52
N TYR A 746 -0.81 -25.85 -19.65
CA TYR A 746 -1.77 -26.88 -20.06
C TYR A 746 -2.90 -26.29 -20.90
N LEU A 747 -3.49 -25.19 -20.48
CA LEU A 747 -4.60 -24.54 -21.19
C LEU A 747 -4.19 -23.95 -22.55
N ARG A 748 -2.93 -23.50 -22.67
CA ARG A 748 -2.40 -22.95 -23.92
C ARG A 748 -1.94 -24.03 -24.90
N THR A 749 -1.39 -25.13 -24.41
CA THR A 749 -0.71 -26.13 -25.26
C THR A 749 -1.46 -27.46 -25.39
N GLY A 750 -2.42 -27.73 -24.49
CA GLY A 750 -3.10 -29.03 -24.35
C GLY A 750 -2.23 -30.15 -23.78
N LYS A 751 -0.96 -29.88 -23.40
CA LYS A 751 -0.01 -30.89 -22.92
C LYS A 751 -0.23 -31.20 -21.44
N TRP A 752 -0.67 -32.43 -21.17
CA TRP A 752 -0.76 -32.99 -19.81
C TRP A 752 0.57 -33.60 -19.36
#